data_AF-A0A536BMW2-F1
#
_entry.id   AF-A0A536BMW2-F1
#
_cell.length_a   1.000
_cell.length_b   1.000
_cell.length_c   1.000
_cell.angle_alpha   90.00
_cell.angle_beta   90.00
_cell.angle_gamma   90.00
#
_symmetry.space_group_name_H-M   'P 1'
#
loop_
_entity.id
_entity.type
_entity.pdbx_description
1 polymer ?
#
loop_
_entity_poly.entity_id
_entity_poly.type
_entity_poly.pdbx_seq_one_letter_code
_entity_poly.pdbx_strand_id
1 'polypeptide(L)'
;MTLAEPPALATRPGRRARSKAGGRTTRRPRSGVVAEIAARRTADVASELNGLGFGELARRAAASAPARDIAVRLARPGTHLIAEVKRASPSAGRIASTGEDIVALARAYEAGGASAISVLCEPHWFAGSPEDLAAIRAAVSIPLLAKEFVVDERQLPVLRAAGADAVLLLAVLHPAARLARLVDRAREVGLEPLVEAHDERELDRALRTGARLIGINNRDLATLDVDAERAARLRPLVPDDRLAIAESGVRDPATVREWRALGFDAALIGEVLVRAEDPVASAAAYVAAGALPSDPAAEGRMPIVKVCGITDATGVRAAISSGADAIGLNFVPGTPRALDLSEAAELAALARAIGPGAKVVAVTVNPDRARLAAIVDAVDPDAFQLSGSESPAAVAAISRPVWKVLHLPPQDPDDIDAAARELVERARAYLGLPNCERIMLDTAGGAFPGGTGSRVGEGLARAIAREIPVTLAGGLNPGNVARAVQELSAVGVDVASGVEAPRLPDRRPVKDPFKVALFVKRARAARFDRPVDPARPTPVNPGLLDADDRGRWGVDRAFGGRYVPETLMAALRELEVAYLAIRHDPRFWAELRDLLQAYAGRPTPLYRADRLAERVLRQAREIDEGATPDRLRLYLKREDLAHTGAHKINNALGQALLARRLGKTRVIAETGAGQHGVATATACALFGLPCVVYMGAEDMDRQRPNVLRMHALGAEVRQVMSGSATLKDAINEAMRDWVTNVGSTHYVLGSAMGPHPYPTIVRDLQRVIGDESATQLERLEGRLPDLALACVGGGSNAIGLLSRFIGEPSVRLAVAEAAGDGIETGRHAAAVAGGSPGILHGARSLMLQDRDGQVVEAHSLSAGLDYPGVGPQIAALAVAGRLELAAATDAEAIAALHEVTAAEGILPALETAHAFAVLPGLLAGSGGDGDARSRPRETVVLLGLSGRGDKDLAAIERAAGARP
;
A
#
# COMPACT_ATOMS: atom_id res chain seq x y z
N MET A 1 26.90 -18.10 29.57
CA MET A 1 28.30 -17.65 29.59
C MET A 1 28.83 -17.65 28.17
N THR A 2 29.46 -16.53 27.79
CA THR A 2 30.26 -16.25 26.58
C THR A 2 29.58 -16.35 25.21
N LEU A 3 29.16 -15.17 24.74
CA LEU A 3 28.83 -14.80 23.35
C LEU A 3 30.10 -14.80 22.50
N ALA A 4 30.04 -15.37 21.29
CA ALA A 4 31.12 -15.34 20.30
C ALA A 4 30.80 -14.33 19.18
N GLU A 5 31.77 -13.47 18.90
CA GLU A 5 31.76 -12.44 17.86
C GLU A 5 31.89 -13.03 16.43
N PRO A 6 31.41 -12.32 15.38
CA PRO A 6 31.57 -12.71 13.98
C PRO A 6 32.96 -12.32 13.40
N PRO A 7 33.48 -13.06 12.39
CA PRO A 7 34.87 -12.93 11.93
C PRO A 7 35.11 -11.77 10.93
N ALA A 8 36.32 -11.21 11.02
CA ALA A 8 36.84 -10.10 10.23
C ALA A 8 37.23 -10.49 8.79
N LEU A 9 36.99 -9.56 7.85
CA LEU A 9 37.33 -9.67 6.43
C LEU A 9 38.84 -9.68 6.16
N ALA A 10 39.23 -10.54 5.21
CA ALA A 10 40.58 -10.86 4.79
C ALA A 10 41.37 -9.69 4.14
N THR A 11 42.66 -9.68 4.47
CA THR A 11 43.72 -8.79 3.99
C THR A 11 44.12 -9.03 2.53
N ARG A 12 44.31 -7.95 1.75
CA ARG A 12 44.86 -7.95 0.38
C ARG A 12 46.38 -8.20 0.35
N PRO A 13 46.95 -8.86 -0.68
CA PRO A 13 48.38 -9.14 -0.73
C PRO A 13 49.20 -8.07 -1.49
N GLY A 14 50.42 -7.83 -0.99
CA GLY A 14 51.66 -7.75 -1.78
C GLY A 14 51.95 -6.51 -2.64
N ARG A 15 52.69 -5.55 -2.09
CA ARG A 15 53.44 -4.53 -2.85
C ARG A 15 54.66 -5.15 -3.55
N ARG A 16 54.79 -4.97 -4.87
CA ARG A 16 56.07 -5.09 -5.60
C ARG A 16 56.51 -3.71 -6.08
N ALA A 17 57.74 -3.34 -5.73
CA ALA A 17 58.41 -2.13 -6.17
C ALA A 17 58.95 -2.28 -7.60
N ARG A 18 58.76 -1.25 -8.45
CA ARG A 18 59.58 -0.99 -9.63
C ARG A 18 59.87 0.50 -9.75
N SER A 19 61.08 0.77 -10.23
CA SER A 19 61.87 1.99 -10.20
C SER A 19 61.44 3.08 -11.19
N LYS A 20 61.86 4.32 -10.86
CA LYS A 20 61.71 5.59 -11.59
C LYS A 20 62.31 5.59 -13.01
N ALA A 21 61.64 6.25 -13.96
CA ALA A 21 62.25 7.17 -14.94
C ALA A 21 61.18 7.97 -15.72
N GLY A 22 61.37 9.30 -15.80
CA GLY A 22 60.96 10.13 -16.95
C GLY A 22 59.58 10.81 -16.95
N GLY A 23 59.57 12.15 -16.88
CA GLY A 23 58.50 12.99 -17.42
C GLY A 23 57.68 13.80 -16.40
N ARG A 24 58.20 14.94 -15.93
CA ARG A 24 57.38 16.00 -15.30
C ARG A 24 56.52 16.67 -16.37
N THR A 25 55.29 16.19 -16.56
CA THR A 25 54.19 17.04 -17.01
C THR A 25 53.35 17.39 -15.78
N THR A 26 53.31 18.68 -15.45
CA THR A 26 52.51 19.22 -14.35
C THR A 26 51.03 19.06 -14.68
N ARG A 27 50.45 17.89 -14.39
CA ARG A 27 49.01 17.68 -14.44
C ARG A 27 48.37 18.46 -13.29
N ARG A 28 47.77 19.62 -13.60
CA ARG A 28 46.87 20.34 -12.67
C ARG A 28 45.87 19.33 -12.09
N PRO A 29 45.58 19.34 -10.78
CA PRO A 29 44.48 18.56 -10.25
C PRO A 29 43.20 19.10 -10.89
N ARG A 30 42.42 18.23 -11.56
CA ARG A 30 41.10 18.58 -12.09
C ARG A 30 40.19 18.85 -10.88
N SER A 31 40.02 20.11 -10.51
CA SER A 31 38.92 20.54 -9.64
C SER A 31 37.60 20.18 -10.33
N GLY A 32 36.65 19.56 -9.61
CA GLY A 32 35.33 19.23 -10.16
C GLY A 32 34.54 20.47 -10.57
N VAL A 33 33.58 20.31 -11.49
CA VAL A 33 32.78 21.41 -12.11
C VAL A 33 32.13 22.32 -11.05
N VAL A 34 31.59 21.75 -9.98
CA VAL A 34 30.97 22.52 -8.88
C VAL A 34 31.94 23.48 -8.20
N ALA A 35 33.20 23.07 -8.02
CA ALA A 35 34.21 23.92 -7.39
C ALA A 35 34.59 25.10 -8.28
N GLU A 36 34.58 24.91 -9.59
CA GLU A 36 34.81 25.99 -10.57
C GLU A 36 33.66 27.01 -10.56
N ILE A 37 32.41 26.53 -10.56
CA ILE A 37 31.22 27.39 -10.45
C ILE A 37 31.28 28.19 -9.14
N ALA A 38 31.52 27.52 -8.01
CA ALA A 38 31.57 28.17 -6.70
C ALA A 38 32.70 29.22 -6.58
N ALA A 39 33.88 28.93 -7.14
CA ALA A 39 34.99 29.89 -7.16
C ALA A 39 34.65 31.14 -7.97
N ARG A 40 34.04 30.96 -9.15
CA ARG A 40 33.60 32.07 -9.98
C ARG A 40 32.51 32.89 -9.30
N ARG A 41 31.49 32.21 -8.77
CA ARG A 41 30.37 32.84 -8.08
C ARG A 41 30.81 33.62 -6.83
N THR A 42 31.86 33.17 -6.14
CA THR A 42 32.46 33.91 -5.01
C THR A 42 33.04 35.26 -5.47
N ALA A 43 33.74 35.29 -6.61
CA ALA A 43 34.30 36.52 -7.16
C ALA A 43 33.21 37.48 -7.64
N ASP A 44 32.19 36.95 -8.33
CA ASP A 44 31.08 37.75 -8.84
C ASP A 44 30.27 38.38 -7.68
N VAL A 45 29.91 37.60 -6.66
CA VAL A 45 29.14 38.10 -5.50
C VAL A 45 29.92 39.15 -4.71
N ALA A 46 31.24 39.01 -4.60
CA ALA A 46 32.08 40.01 -3.96
C ALA A 46 32.04 41.35 -4.72
N SER A 47 31.98 41.30 -6.06
CA SER A 47 31.84 42.47 -6.92
C SER A 47 30.44 43.09 -6.85
N GLU A 48 29.39 42.25 -6.97
CA GLU A 48 27.98 42.68 -6.99
C GLU A 48 27.53 43.29 -5.65
N LEU A 49 27.99 42.74 -4.53
CA LEU A 49 27.58 43.15 -3.19
C LEU A 49 28.62 44.03 -2.49
N ASN A 50 29.56 44.60 -3.25
CA ASN A 50 30.65 45.39 -2.70
C ASN A 50 30.12 46.53 -1.81
N GLY A 51 30.57 46.57 -0.55
CA GLY A 51 30.12 47.56 0.45
C GLY A 51 28.76 47.30 1.10
N LEU A 52 27.99 46.30 0.68
CA LEU A 52 26.67 45.98 1.25
C LEU A 52 26.76 44.91 2.35
N GLY A 53 26.19 45.22 3.51
CA GLY A 53 26.09 44.30 4.65
C GLY A 53 24.80 43.48 4.66
N PHE A 54 24.83 42.30 5.30
CA PHE A 54 23.65 41.42 5.42
C PHE A 54 22.43 42.14 6.02
N GLY A 55 22.62 42.90 7.10
CA GLY A 55 21.51 43.58 7.78
C GLY A 55 20.84 44.67 6.92
N GLU A 56 21.58 45.33 6.02
CA GLU A 56 21.00 46.26 5.07
C GLU A 56 20.14 45.54 4.03
N LEU A 57 20.68 44.47 3.46
CA LEU A 57 19.97 43.65 2.48
C LEU A 57 18.73 42.99 3.08
N ALA A 58 18.82 42.50 4.32
CA ALA A 58 17.69 41.88 5.04
C ALA A 58 16.54 42.88 5.27
N ARG A 59 16.84 44.15 5.57
CA ARG A 59 15.81 45.20 5.64
C ARG A 59 15.14 45.44 4.29
N ARG A 60 15.88 45.39 3.18
CA ARG A 60 15.30 45.49 1.83
C ARG A 60 14.37 44.30 1.54
N ALA A 61 14.80 43.10 1.91
CA ALA A 61 14.00 41.88 1.75
C ALA A 61 12.71 41.88 2.61
N ALA A 62 12.74 42.50 3.79
CA ALA A 62 11.57 42.61 4.66
C ALA A 62 10.43 43.45 4.06
N ALA A 63 10.71 44.31 3.08
CA ALA A 63 9.70 45.08 2.36
C ALA A 63 9.00 44.28 1.25
N SER A 64 9.49 43.09 0.91
CA SER A 64 8.92 42.24 -0.14
C SER A 64 7.63 41.54 0.31
N ALA A 65 6.76 41.19 -0.65
CA ALA A 65 5.54 40.42 -0.38
C ALA A 65 5.85 39.13 0.41
N PRO A 66 4.97 38.69 1.34
CA PRO A 66 5.21 37.49 2.15
C PRO A 66 5.59 36.26 1.32
N ALA A 67 6.45 35.42 1.90
CA ALA A 67 6.85 34.17 1.28
C ALA A 67 5.66 33.19 1.23
N ARG A 68 5.53 32.47 0.14
CA ARG A 68 4.55 31.41 -0.09
C ARG A 68 5.12 30.12 0.52
N ASP A 69 4.38 29.47 1.41
CA ASP A 69 4.88 28.31 2.15
C ASP A 69 4.96 27.05 1.26
N ILE A 70 6.14 26.82 0.68
CA ILE A 70 6.42 25.62 -0.12
C ILE A 70 6.34 24.34 0.73
N ALA A 71 6.77 24.38 1.99
CA ALA A 71 6.88 23.19 2.83
C ALA A 71 5.49 22.61 3.13
N VAL A 72 4.52 23.46 3.51
CA VAL A 72 3.13 23.04 3.74
C VAL A 72 2.51 22.47 2.47
N ARG A 73 2.82 23.05 1.31
CA ARG A 73 2.29 22.57 0.03
C ARG A 73 2.82 21.18 -0.33
N LEU A 74 4.12 20.95 -0.18
CA LEU A 74 4.77 19.65 -0.46
C LEU A 74 4.43 18.58 0.60
N ALA A 75 4.01 18.98 1.80
CA ALA A 75 3.54 18.10 2.85
C ALA A 75 2.13 17.53 2.62
N ARG A 76 1.42 17.95 1.56
CA ARG A 76 0.16 17.31 1.15
C ARG A 76 0.40 15.90 0.59
N PRO A 77 -0.62 15.02 0.60
CA PRO A 77 -0.51 13.65 0.07
C PRO A 77 0.01 13.60 -1.38
N GLY A 78 0.76 12.53 -1.70
CA GLY A 78 1.42 12.35 -3.01
C GLY A 78 2.84 12.91 -3.10
N THR A 79 3.43 12.77 -4.29
CA THR A 79 4.72 13.34 -4.67
C THR A 79 4.49 14.52 -5.60
N HIS A 80 4.99 15.68 -5.23
CA HIS A 80 4.71 16.93 -5.94
C HIS A 80 5.74 17.24 -7.02
N LEU A 81 5.34 17.95 -8.07
CA LEU A 81 6.27 18.45 -9.07
C LEU A 81 6.86 19.80 -8.66
N ILE A 82 8.19 19.89 -8.60
CA ILE A 82 8.93 21.15 -8.62
C ILE A 82 9.51 21.30 -10.04
N ALA A 83 8.89 22.15 -10.86
CA ALA A 83 9.24 22.28 -12.26
C ALA A 83 10.36 23.31 -12.43
N GLU A 84 11.48 22.90 -13.01
CA GLU A 84 12.66 23.75 -13.19
C GLU A 84 12.63 24.49 -14.53
N VAL A 85 12.84 25.79 -14.45
CA VAL A 85 13.07 26.70 -15.57
C VAL A 85 14.57 26.95 -15.68
N LYS A 86 15.16 26.54 -16.81
CA LYS A 86 16.57 26.78 -17.14
C LYS A 86 16.76 27.05 -18.62
N ARG A 87 17.71 27.94 -18.96
CA ARG A 87 18.11 28.22 -20.35
C ARG A 87 19.29 27.36 -20.81
N ALA A 88 20.16 26.96 -19.88
CA ALA A 88 21.33 26.14 -20.18
C ALA A 88 21.68 25.19 -19.02
N SER A 89 22.56 24.22 -19.29
CA SER A 89 23.24 23.45 -18.24
C SER A 89 24.67 23.07 -18.64
N PRO A 90 25.56 22.75 -17.67
CA PRO A 90 26.92 22.27 -17.95
C PRO A 90 26.98 20.99 -18.80
N SER A 91 25.95 20.14 -18.72
CA SER A 91 25.90 18.85 -19.41
C SER A 91 25.26 18.92 -20.80
N ALA A 92 24.32 19.85 -21.01
CA ALA A 92 23.50 19.92 -22.22
C ALA A 92 23.74 21.19 -23.07
N GLY A 93 24.53 22.15 -22.60
CA GLY A 93 24.70 23.44 -23.26
C GLY A 93 23.43 24.30 -23.20
N ARG A 94 23.20 25.17 -24.20
CA ARG A 94 21.93 25.90 -24.34
C ARG A 94 20.82 24.92 -24.73
N ILE A 95 19.73 24.93 -23.98
CA ILE A 95 18.58 24.05 -24.17
C ILE A 95 17.46 24.92 -24.76
N ALA A 96 17.25 24.94 -26.08
CA ALA A 96 16.10 25.65 -26.64
C ALA A 96 15.65 25.18 -28.04
N SER A 97 14.34 24.98 -28.18
CA SER A 97 13.58 25.36 -29.39
C SER A 97 12.31 26.19 -29.07
N THR A 98 11.84 26.24 -27.81
CA THR A 98 10.65 27.01 -27.35
C THR A 98 10.90 27.96 -26.16
N GLY A 99 12.11 28.00 -25.60
CA GLY A 99 12.40 28.48 -24.23
C GLY A 99 13.08 29.84 -24.03
N GLU A 100 12.86 30.83 -24.90
CA GLU A 100 13.33 32.20 -24.61
C GLU A 100 12.44 32.93 -23.59
N ASP A 101 11.14 32.61 -23.57
CA ASP A 101 10.17 33.16 -22.61
C ASP A 101 10.00 32.25 -21.39
N ILE A 102 10.88 32.46 -20.41
CA ILE A 102 10.85 31.78 -19.11
C ILE A 102 9.56 32.02 -18.31
N VAL A 103 8.86 33.14 -18.57
CA VAL A 103 7.62 33.49 -17.88
C VAL A 103 6.46 32.68 -18.45
N ALA A 104 6.38 32.57 -19.78
CA ALA A 104 5.43 31.69 -20.43
C ALA A 104 5.63 30.23 -20.01
N LEU A 105 6.88 29.77 -19.91
CA LEU A 105 7.18 28.42 -19.45
C LEU A 105 6.75 28.18 -18.00
N ALA A 106 7.03 29.12 -17.09
CA ALA A 106 6.60 29.02 -15.69
C ALA A 106 5.07 29.00 -15.56
N ARG A 107 4.34 29.81 -16.34
CA ARG A 107 2.87 29.78 -16.41
C ARG A 107 2.36 28.44 -16.93
N ALA A 108 3.02 27.88 -17.94
CA ALA A 108 2.66 26.57 -18.48
C ALA A 108 2.83 25.45 -17.44
N TYR A 109 3.92 25.47 -16.67
CA TYR A 109 4.12 24.53 -15.57
C TYR A 109 3.08 24.69 -14.45
N GLU A 110 2.73 25.92 -14.08
CA GLU A 110 1.65 26.17 -13.11
C GLU A 110 0.29 25.66 -13.64
N ALA A 111 -0.03 25.92 -14.91
CA ALA A 111 -1.24 25.42 -15.56
C ALA A 111 -1.28 23.88 -15.62
N GLY A 112 -0.12 23.24 -15.81
CA GLY A 112 0.05 21.79 -15.73
C GLY A 112 0.00 21.22 -14.30
N GLY A 113 -0.15 22.07 -13.27
CA GLY A 113 -0.34 21.66 -11.89
C GLY A 113 0.94 21.56 -11.05
N ALA A 114 2.06 22.15 -11.48
CA ALA A 114 3.28 22.18 -10.69
C ALA A 114 3.02 22.79 -9.29
N SER A 115 3.69 22.25 -8.28
CA SER A 115 3.56 22.73 -6.90
C SER A 115 4.53 23.86 -6.56
N ALA A 116 5.65 23.95 -7.27
CA ALA A 116 6.57 25.06 -7.19
C ALA A 116 7.36 25.18 -8.50
N ILE A 117 7.92 26.36 -8.73
CA ILE A 117 8.84 26.60 -9.85
C ILE A 117 10.26 26.75 -9.28
N SER A 118 11.20 25.97 -9.80
CA SER A 118 12.63 26.14 -9.56
C SER A 118 13.21 27.04 -10.64
N VAL A 119 13.90 28.11 -10.26
CA VAL A 119 14.45 29.11 -11.20
C VAL A 119 15.96 29.17 -11.03
N LEU A 120 16.70 28.86 -12.10
CA LEU A 120 18.16 29.01 -12.11
C LEU A 120 18.54 30.49 -12.05
N CYS A 121 19.45 30.84 -11.15
CA CYS A 121 19.89 32.23 -10.94
C CYS A 121 21.34 32.46 -11.36
N GLU A 122 22.10 31.39 -11.63
CA GLU A 122 23.52 31.48 -11.93
C GLU A 122 23.75 31.89 -13.41
N PRO A 123 24.52 32.96 -13.68
CA PRO A 123 24.59 33.57 -15.00
C PRO A 123 25.52 32.88 -16.01
N HIS A 124 26.60 32.23 -15.57
CA HIS A 124 27.67 31.80 -16.48
C HIS A 124 27.45 30.41 -17.09
N TRP A 125 26.96 29.44 -16.30
CA TRP A 125 26.73 28.07 -16.74
C TRP A 125 25.25 27.78 -17.05
N PHE A 126 24.33 28.47 -16.38
CA PHE A 126 22.89 28.25 -16.53
C PHE A 126 22.16 29.38 -17.26
N ALA A 127 22.83 30.52 -17.47
CA ALA A 127 22.28 31.73 -18.09
C ALA A 127 20.98 32.19 -17.40
N GLY A 128 20.96 32.14 -16.07
CA GLY A 128 19.87 32.63 -15.23
C GLY A 128 20.24 33.92 -14.48
N SER A 129 19.27 34.53 -13.80
CA SER A 129 19.52 35.70 -12.95
C SER A 129 18.42 35.91 -11.88
N PRO A 130 18.67 36.72 -10.83
CA PRO A 130 17.62 37.13 -9.90
C PRO A 130 16.47 37.93 -10.53
N GLU A 131 16.69 38.61 -11.66
CA GLU A 131 15.62 39.30 -12.39
C GLU A 131 14.61 38.31 -12.98
N ASP A 132 15.05 37.10 -13.37
CA ASP A 132 14.17 36.02 -13.83
C ASP A 132 13.21 35.59 -12.72
N LEU A 133 13.71 35.47 -11.47
CA LEU A 133 12.87 35.20 -10.30
C LEU A 133 11.79 36.27 -10.13
N ALA A 134 12.14 37.55 -10.24
CA ALA A 134 11.20 38.65 -10.08
C ALA A 134 10.12 38.65 -11.19
N ALA A 135 10.53 38.40 -12.43
CA ALA A 135 9.62 38.29 -13.57
C ALA A 135 8.63 37.13 -13.41
N ILE A 136 9.12 35.94 -13.02
CA ILE A 136 8.27 34.77 -12.77
C ILE A 136 7.36 34.99 -11.56
N ARG A 137 7.87 35.62 -10.48
CA ARG A 137 7.09 35.90 -9.26
C ARG A 137 5.84 36.72 -9.56
N ALA A 138 5.95 37.69 -10.46
CA ALA A 138 4.83 38.52 -10.89
C ALA A 138 3.81 37.75 -11.75
N ALA A 139 4.20 36.60 -12.32
CA ALA A 139 3.42 35.89 -13.32
C ALA A 139 2.73 34.61 -12.83
N VAL A 140 3.18 34.04 -11.70
CA VAL A 140 2.62 32.79 -11.13
C VAL A 140 2.17 32.96 -9.68
N SER A 141 1.26 32.11 -9.23
CA SER A 141 0.71 32.11 -7.86
C SER A 141 1.40 31.10 -6.92
N ILE A 142 2.10 30.11 -7.47
CA ILE A 142 2.81 29.07 -6.72
C ILE A 142 4.20 29.50 -6.20
N PRO A 143 4.76 28.84 -5.18
CA PRO A 143 6.08 29.17 -4.62
C PRO A 143 7.24 29.08 -5.61
N LEU A 144 8.26 29.93 -5.42
CA LEU A 144 9.51 29.92 -6.19
C LEU A 144 10.71 29.44 -5.36
N LEU A 145 11.44 28.46 -5.91
CA LEU A 145 12.74 28.01 -5.42
C LEU A 145 13.84 28.71 -6.23
N ALA A 146 14.67 29.50 -5.56
CA ALA A 146 15.91 30.04 -6.12
C ALA A 146 16.98 28.95 -6.20
N LYS A 147 17.29 28.49 -7.42
CA LYS A 147 18.34 27.51 -7.67
C LYS A 147 19.65 28.24 -7.97
N GLU A 148 20.38 28.55 -6.90
CA GLU A 148 21.62 29.34 -6.90
C GLU A 148 22.77 28.56 -6.23
N PHE A 149 24.01 28.85 -6.64
CA PHE A 149 25.22 28.45 -5.93
C PHE A 149 25.49 29.47 -4.81
N VAL A 150 24.79 29.30 -3.68
CA VAL A 150 24.98 30.16 -2.50
C VAL A 150 26.36 29.91 -1.90
N VAL A 151 27.27 30.86 -2.08
CA VAL A 151 28.64 30.86 -1.55
C VAL A 151 28.86 31.95 -0.49
N ASP A 152 27.91 32.89 -0.35
CA ASP A 152 27.90 33.99 0.63
C ASP A 152 26.49 34.20 1.19
N GLU A 153 26.36 34.41 2.50
CA GLU A 153 25.05 34.59 3.16
C GLU A 153 24.32 35.86 2.72
N ARG A 154 25.03 36.85 2.18
CA ARG A 154 24.44 38.08 1.63
C ARG A 154 23.61 37.83 0.37
N GLN A 155 23.79 36.71 -0.32
CA GLN A 155 22.93 36.32 -1.45
C GLN A 155 21.48 36.05 -1.00
N LEU A 156 21.27 35.55 0.22
CA LEU A 156 19.96 35.14 0.72
C LEU A 156 18.93 36.28 0.72
N PRO A 157 19.19 37.45 1.35
CA PRO A 157 18.26 38.57 1.27
C PRO A 157 18.08 39.13 -0.14
N VAL A 158 19.09 39.03 -1.03
CA VAL A 158 18.95 39.45 -2.44
C VAL A 158 17.95 38.57 -3.17
N LEU A 159 18.07 37.24 -3.05
CA LEU A 159 17.13 36.28 -3.64
C LEU A 159 15.72 36.45 -3.08
N ARG A 160 15.60 36.70 -1.76
CA ARG A 160 14.31 36.99 -1.13
C ARG A 160 13.67 38.25 -1.68
N ALA A 161 14.45 39.33 -1.84
CA ALA A 161 13.99 40.59 -2.40
C ALA A 161 13.53 40.43 -3.86
N ALA A 162 14.18 39.54 -4.61
CA ALA A 162 13.79 39.14 -5.97
C ALA A 162 12.51 38.27 -6.02
N GLY A 163 11.92 37.91 -4.87
CA GLY A 163 10.65 37.19 -4.82
C GLY A 163 10.74 35.67 -4.63
N ALA A 164 11.93 35.15 -4.32
CA ALA A 164 12.09 33.75 -3.93
C ALA A 164 11.36 33.44 -2.61
N ASP A 165 10.78 32.24 -2.54
CA ASP A 165 10.14 31.69 -1.34
C ASP A 165 11.02 30.62 -0.67
N ALA A 166 11.87 29.99 -1.48
CA ALA A 166 12.81 28.96 -1.07
C ALA A 166 14.17 29.15 -1.75
N VAL A 167 15.21 28.53 -1.21
CA VAL A 167 16.57 28.61 -1.75
C VAL A 167 17.29 27.27 -1.68
N LEU A 168 18.03 26.93 -2.74
CA LEU A 168 18.91 25.77 -2.77
C LEU A 168 20.21 26.04 -2.01
N LEU A 169 20.57 25.13 -1.10
CA LEU A 169 21.86 25.11 -0.41
C LEU A 169 22.55 23.76 -0.66
N LEU A 170 23.71 23.80 -1.30
CA LEU A 170 24.47 22.60 -1.65
C LEU A 170 25.37 22.16 -0.49
N ALA A 171 25.15 20.95 0.06
CA ALA A 171 25.95 20.41 1.17
C ALA A 171 27.42 20.13 0.79
N VAL A 172 27.72 20.00 -0.51
CA VAL A 172 29.08 19.85 -1.04
C VAL A 172 29.91 21.14 -0.91
N LEU A 173 29.27 22.32 -0.93
CA LEU A 173 29.97 23.62 -0.91
C LEU A 173 30.37 24.10 0.48
N HIS A 174 29.74 23.55 1.52
CA HIS A 174 29.82 24.11 2.87
C HIS A 174 30.19 23.05 3.90
N PRO A 175 31.18 23.34 4.77
CA PRO A 175 31.33 22.61 6.03
C PRO A 175 30.04 22.69 6.86
N ALA A 176 29.78 21.67 7.70
CA ALA A 176 28.52 21.52 8.43
C ALA A 176 28.11 22.78 9.22
N ALA A 177 29.05 23.42 9.94
CA ALA A 177 28.77 24.62 10.72
C ALA A 177 28.34 25.83 9.86
N ARG A 178 28.95 25.98 8.67
CA ARG A 178 28.60 27.05 7.74
C ARG A 178 27.23 26.78 7.09
N LEU A 179 26.97 25.53 6.73
CA LEU A 179 25.69 25.11 6.16
C LEU A 179 24.53 25.35 7.14
N ALA A 180 24.72 25.00 8.42
CA ALA A 180 23.72 25.29 9.46
C ALA A 180 23.46 26.79 9.60
N ARG A 181 24.51 27.62 9.61
CA ARG A 181 24.35 29.08 9.65
C ARG A 181 23.59 29.62 8.43
N LEU A 182 23.83 29.10 7.23
CA LEU A 182 23.10 29.50 6.03
C LEU A 182 21.62 29.11 6.09
N VAL A 183 21.31 27.93 6.62
CA VAL A 183 19.92 27.48 6.87
C VAL A 183 19.21 28.45 7.83
N ASP A 184 19.86 28.82 8.92
CA ASP A 184 19.29 29.76 9.90
C ASP A 184 19.09 31.16 9.30
N ARG A 185 20.10 31.70 8.60
CA ARG A 185 20.01 32.99 7.91
C ARG A 185 18.94 33.01 6.81
N ALA A 186 18.74 31.92 6.08
CA ALA A 186 17.69 31.82 5.07
C ALA A 186 16.31 31.98 5.71
N ARG A 187 16.08 31.30 6.85
CA ARG A 187 14.83 31.40 7.60
C ARG A 187 14.60 32.77 8.21
N GLU A 188 15.66 33.41 8.73
CA GLU A 188 15.58 34.78 9.26
C GLU A 188 15.05 35.79 8.24
N VAL A 189 15.35 35.60 6.95
CA VAL A 189 14.84 36.45 5.86
C VAL A 189 13.57 35.90 5.21
N GLY A 190 13.01 34.80 5.73
CA GLY A 190 11.77 34.21 5.22
C GLY A 190 11.92 33.34 3.96
N LEU A 191 13.10 32.75 3.73
CA LEU A 191 13.32 31.73 2.72
C LEU A 191 13.30 30.33 3.34
N GLU A 192 12.61 29.38 2.70
CA GLU A 192 12.73 27.96 3.07
C GLU A 192 13.97 27.32 2.42
N PRO A 193 14.94 26.82 3.20
CA PRO A 193 16.12 26.18 2.63
C PRO A 193 15.83 24.74 2.18
N LEU A 194 16.11 24.44 0.92
CA LEU A 194 16.29 23.09 0.38
C LEU A 194 17.78 22.73 0.46
N VAL A 195 18.14 21.77 1.30
CA VAL A 195 19.55 21.33 1.44
C VAL A 195 19.78 20.07 0.61
N GLU A 196 20.56 20.20 -0.46
CA GLU A 196 20.82 19.12 -1.41
C GLU A 196 22.10 18.34 -1.05
N ALA A 197 22.01 17.02 -1.12
CA ALA A 197 23.09 16.06 -0.90
C ALA A 197 23.14 15.00 -2.01
N HIS A 198 24.34 14.52 -2.34
CA HIS A 198 24.54 13.45 -3.34
C HIS A 198 25.06 12.12 -2.75
N ASP A 199 25.59 12.13 -1.53
CA ASP A 199 26.12 10.94 -0.86
C ASP A 199 25.74 10.90 0.63
N GLU A 200 26.06 9.80 1.30
CA GLU A 200 25.75 9.58 2.72
C GLU A 200 26.43 10.64 3.63
N ARG A 201 27.62 11.15 3.26
CA ARG A 201 28.37 12.11 4.07
C ARG A 201 27.77 13.51 3.99
N GLU A 202 27.32 13.91 2.82
CA GLU A 202 26.60 15.14 2.59
C GLU A 202 25.22 15.10 3.21
N LEU A 203 24.54 13.97 3.12
CA LEU A 203 23.25 13.78 3.75
C LEU A 203 23.39 13.92 5.27
N ASP A 204 24.40 13.32 5.89
CA ASP A 204 24.71 13.53 7.31
C ASP A 204 24.97 15.02 7.65
N ARG A 205 25.65 15.79 6.77
CA ARG A 205 25.77 17.25 6.95
C ARG A 205 24.42 17.96 6.85
N ALA A 206 23.59 17.61 5.88
CA ALA A 206 22.27 18.20 5.67
C ALA A 206 21.33 17.95 6.86
N LEU A 207 21.30 16.72 7.37
CA LEU A 207 20.43 16.29 8.47
C LEU A 207 20.80 16.93 9.81
N ARG A 208 22.08 17.31 10.02
CA ARG A 208 22.52 18.10 11.18
C ARG A 208 22.03 19.55 11.17
N THR A 209 21.46 20.02 10.07
CA THR A 209 20.83 21.34 10.00
C THR A 209 19.35 21.29 10.40
N GLY A 210 18.76 22.45 10.66
CA GLY A 210 17.33 22.57 10.90
C GLY A 210 16.45 22.44 9.65
N ALA A 211 17.00 22.23 8.45
CA ALA A 211 16.27 22.29 7.18
C ALA A 211 15.11 21.28 7.11
N ARG A 212 13.91 21.72 6.69
CA ARG A 212 12.75 20.83 6.52
C ARG A 212 12.79 20.09 5.18
N LEU A 213 13.45 20.66 4.18
CA LEU A 213 13.52 20.14 2.82
C LEU A 213 14.93 19.59 2.57
N ILE A 214 15.01 18.29 2.29
CA ILE A 214 16.25 17.59 1.99
C ILE A 214 16.20 17.12 0.54
N GLY A 215 17.14 17.60 -0.28
CA GLY A 215 17.30 17.22 -1.68
C GLY A 215 18.26 16.03 -1.82
N ILE A 216 17.86 15.01 -2.56
CA ILE A 216 18.70 13.88 -2.94
C ILE A 216 18.94 13.98 -4.44
N ASN A 217 20.18 14.32 -4.83
CA ASN A 217 20.55 14.45 -6.23
C ASN A 217 21.09 13.13 -6.79
N ASN A 218 20.33 12.54 -7.71
CA ASN A 218 20.72 11.32 -8.42
C ASN A 218 21.87 11.53 -9.39
N ARG A 219 22.17 12.79 -9.74
CA ARG A 219 23.34 13.15 -10.54
C ARG A 219 24.52 13.46 -9.64
N ASP A 220 25.63 12.77 -9.85
CA ASP A 220 26.92 13.17 -9.29
C ASP A 220 27.33 14.50 -9.91
N LEU A 221 27.48 15.56 -9.12
CA LEU A 221 27.81 16.89 -9.65
C LEU A 221 29.31 17.06 -10.00
N ALA A 222 30.17 16.12 -9.58
CA ALA A 222 31.58 16.08 -9.95
C ALA A 222 31.81 15.34 -11.27
N THR A 223 31.07 14.25 -11.54
CA THR A 223 31.23 13.43 -12.76
C THR A 223 30.12 13.62 -13.80
N LEU A 224 28.96 14.15 -13.38
CA LEU A 224 27.71 14.29 -14.13
C LEU A 224 26.96 12.97 -14.41
N ASP A 225 27.42 11.83 -13.87
CA ASP A 225 26.77 10.53 -13.99
C ASP A 225 25.46 10.46 -13.16
N VAL A 226 24.46 9.74 -13.66
CA VAL A 226 23.19 9.52 -12.97
C VAL A 226 23.14 8.10 -12.40
N ASP A 227 22.97 7.98 -11.08
CA ASP A 227 22.75 6.72 -10.37
C ASP A 227 21.25 6.59 -10.04
N ALA A 228 20.54 5.71 -10.75
CA ALA A 228 19.10 5.50 -10.58
C ALA A 228 18.74 4.86 -9.22
N GLU A 229 19.66 4.14 -8.59
CA GLU A 229 19.43 3.48 -7.29
C GLU A 229 19.82 4.36 -6.11
N ARG A 230 20.45 5.51 -6.35
CA ARG A 230 20.86 6.44 -5.28
C ARG A 230 19.67 6.91 -4.46
N ALA A 231 18.58 7.31 -5.12
CA ALA A 231 17.34 7.68 -4.46
C ALA A 231 16.85 6.57 -3.52
N ALA A 232 16.85 5.31 -3.97
CA ALA A 232 16.43 4.17 -3.17
C ALA A 232 17.37 3.92 -1.97
N ARG A 233 18.68 4.14 -2.14
CA ARG A 233 19.70 3.96 -1.08
C ARG A 233 19.66 5.06 -0.02
N LEU A 234 19.50 6.33 -0.42
CA LEU A 234 19.58 7.48 0.47
C LEU A 234 18.24 7.86 1.11
N ARG A 235 17.10 7.59 0.46
CA ARG A 235 15.78 7.96 1.01
C ARG A 235 15.50 7.37 2.41
N PRO A 236 15.83 6.10 2.72
CA PRO A 236 15.62 5.55 4.06
C PRO A 236 16.43 6.24 5.16
N LEU A 237 17.49 6.99 4.81
CA LEU A 237 18.31 7.74 5.75
C LEU A 237 17.72 9.12 6.08
N VAL A 238 16.76 9.62 5.29
CA VAL A 238 16.05 10.87 5.56
C VAL A 238 14.93 10.60 6.58
N PRO A 239 14.96 11.23 7.76
CA PRO A 239 13.90 11.06 8.76
C PRO A 239 12.55 11.55 8.24
N ASP A 240 11.47 10.89 8.64
CA ASP A 240 10.11 11.19 8.16
C ASP A 240 9.55 12.53 8.67
N ASP A 241 10.23 13.19 9.61
CA ASP A 241 9.92 14.57 10.03
C ASP A 241 10.44 15.65 9.07
N ARG A 242 11.14 15.23 8.00
CA ARG A 242 11.57 16.06 6.88
C ARG A 242 10.80 15.70 5.61
N LEU A 243 10.83 16.63 4.65
CA LEU A 243 10.42 16.39 3.27
C LEU A 243 11.64 15.96 2.45
N ALA A 244 11.54 14.81 1.77
CA ALA A 244 12.56 14.31 0.85
C ALA A 244 12.20 14.70 -0.59
N ILE A 245 13.12 15.34 -1.29
CA ILE A 245 12.96 15.80 -2.67
C ILE A 245 13.96 15.04 -3.54
N ALA A 246 13.48 14.32 -4.55
CA ALA A 246 14.35 13.63 -5.49
C ALA A 246 14.68 14.55 -6.68
N GLU A 247 15.95 14.59 -7.07
CA GLU A 247 16.44 15.52 -8.07
C GLU A 247 17.25 14.79 -9.15
N SER A 248 17.12 15.24 -10.39
CA SER A 248 17.83 14.71 -11.56
C SER A 248 17.48 13.25 -11.93
N GLY A 249 17.80 12.85 -13.16
CA GLY A 249 17.68 11.46 -13.61
C GLY A 249 16.28 11.02 -14.06
N VAL A 250 15.31 11.94 -14.08
CA VAL A 250 13.96 11.66 -14.57
C VAL A 250 13.90 11.73 -16.09
N ARG A 251 13.46 10.64 -16.71
CA ARG A 251 13.25 10.54 -18.17
C ARG A 251 11.78 10.49 -18.54
N ASP A 252 10.97 9.86 -17.70
CA ASP A 252 9.55 9.66 -17.93
C ASP A 252 8.79 9.62 -16.59
N PRO A 253 7.44 9.68 -16.63
CA PRO A 253 6.64 9.72 -15.41
C PRO A 253 6.73 8.45 -14.53
N ALA A 254 7.20 7.30 -15.03
CA ALA A 254 7.31 6.08 -14.21
C ALA A 254 8.32 6.27 -13.06
N THR A 255 9.41 7.00 -13.28
CA THR A 255 10.37 7.34 -12.21
C THR A 255 9.71 8.09 -11.05
N VAL A 256 8.75 8.98 -11.33
CA VAL A 256 8.02 9.70 -10.27
C VAL A 256 7.10 8.76 -9.48
N ARG A 257 6.50 7.76 -10.14
CA ARG A 257 5.70 6.73 -9.45
C ARG A 257 6.57 5.88 -8.52
N GLU A 258 7.76 5.50 -8.97
CA GLU A 258 8.73 4.79 -8.14
C GLU A 258 9.16 5.62 -6.93
N TRP A 259 9.46 6.90 -7.13
CA TRP A 259 9.82 7.81 -6.04
C TRP A 259 8.67 8.02 -5.06
N ARG A 260 7.43 8.09 -5.54
CA ARG A 260 6.24 8.12 -4.68
C ARG A 260 6.16 6.88 -3.81
N ALA A 261 6.36 5.70 -4.39
CA ALA A 261 6.36 4.44 -3.66
C ALA A 261 7.49 4.37 -2.61
N LEU A 262 8.66 4.92 -2.92
CA LEU A 262 9.78 5.08 -1.98
C LEU A 262 9.54 6.14 -0.89
N GLY A 263 8.48 6.93 -0.99
CA GLY A 263 8.12 7.94 0.01
C GLY A 263 8.80 9.29 -0.20
N PHE A 264 9.22 9.63 -1.42
CA PHE A 264 9.62 11.00 -1.76
C PHE A 264 8.41 11.94 -1.78
N ASP A 265 8.63 13.17 -1.34
CA ASP A 265 7.59 14.19 -1.22
C ASP A 265 7.49 15.08 -2.44
N ALA A 266 8.59 15.25 -3.17
CA ALA A 266 8.59 15.96 -4.44
C ALA A 266 9.66 15.42 -5.40
N ALA A 267 9.45 15.68 -6.68
CA ALA A 267 10.41 15.48 -7.75
C ALA A 267 10.77 16.85 -8.34
N LEU A 268 12.07 17.20 -8.33
CA LEU A 268 12.58 18.37 -9.04
C LEU A 268 13.00 17.94 -10.45
N ILE A 269 12.26 18.43 -11.44
CA ILE A 269 12.40 18.00 -12.84
C ILE A 269 12.63 19.22 -13.72
N GLY A 270 13.66 19.17 -14.57
CA GLY A 270 14.01 20.27 -15.47
C GLY A 270 14.20 19.85 -16.92
N GLU A 271 15.23 19.07 -17.22
CA GLU A 271 15.69 18.87 -18.59
C GLU A 271 14.62 18.32 -19.54
N VAL A 272 13.85 17.33 -19.10
CA VAL A 272 12.77 16.73 -19.91
C VAL A 272 11.57 17.68 -20.09
N LEU A 273 11.28 18.55 -19.11
CA LEU A 273 10.18 19.51 -19.19
C LEU A 273 10.51 20.67 -20.13
N VAL A 274 11.74 21.21 -20.04
CA VAL A 274 12.19 22.33 -20.89
C VAL A 274 12.25 21.93 -22.37
N ARG A 275 12.51 20.65 -22.66
CA ARG A 275 12.56 20.11 -24.04
C ARG A 275 11.18 19.68 -24.57
N ALA A 276 10.13 19.74 -23.76
CA ALA A 276 8.81 19.29 -24.16
C ALA A 276 8.19 20.24 -25.20
N GLU A 277 7.56 19.69 -26.23
CA GLU A 277 6.82 20.47 -27.22
C GLU A 277 5.59 21.14 -26.60
N ASP A 278 4.91 20.43 -25.68
CA ASP A 278 3.82 20.95 -24.86
C ASP A 278 4.21 20.90 -23.37
N PRO A 279 4.69 22.02 -22.79
CA PRO A 279 5.07 22.07 -21.39
C PRO A 279 3.91 21.87 -20.41
N VAL A 280 2.66 22.23 -20.80
CA VAL A 280 1.48 22.05 -19.94
C VAL A 280 1.16 20.57 -19.82
N ALA A 281 1.02 19.87 -20.96
CA ALA A 281 0.73 18.45 -20.98
C ALA A 281 1.85 17.63 -20.33
N SER A 282 3.12 18.00 -20.58
CA SER A 282 4.27 17.36 -19.96
C SER A 282 4.25 17.50 -18.44
N ALA A 283 4.08 18.72 -17.90
CA ALA A 283 3.97 18.94 -16.47
C ALA A 283 2.78 18.17 -15.85
N ALA A 284 1.62 18.18 -16.51
CA ALA A 284 0.43 17.45 -16.07
C ALA A 284 0.68 15.93 -15.97
N ALA A 285 1.44 15.33 -16.91
CA ALA A 285 1.79 13.92 -16.86
C ALA A 285 2.64 13.56 -15.64
N TYR A 286 3.60 14.41 -15.26
CA TYR A 286 4.43 14.21 -14.06
C TYR A 286 3.64 14.45 -12.76
N VAL A 287 2.74 15.44 -12.74
CA VAL A 287 1.82 15.68 -11.62
C VAL A 287 0.90 14.46 -11.43
N ALA A 288 0.34 13.92 -12.51
CA ALA A 288 -0.50 12.72 -12.46
C ALA A 288 0.26 11.49 -11.95
N ALA A 289 1.54 11.32 -12.32
CA ALA A 289 2.37 10.24 -11.81
C ALA A 289 2.69 10.37 -10.31
N GLY A 290 2.80 11.59 -9.80
CA GLY A 290 3.01 11.86 -8.38
C GLY A 290 1.75 11.77 -7.52
N ALA A 291 0.56 11.85 -8.13
CA ALA A 291 -0.71 11.77 -7.41
C ALA A 291 -0.91 10.39 -6.75
N LEU A 292 -1.68 10.38 -5.65
CA LEU A 292 -2.18 9.12 -5.10
C LEU A 292 -3.25 8.57 -6.04
N PRO A 293 -3.12 7.31 -6.48
CA PRO A 293 -4.11 6.66 -7.33
C PRO A 293 -5.34 6.31 -6.49
N SER A 294 -6.51 6.26 -7.12
CA SER A 294 -7.68 5.70 -6.45
C SER A 294 -7.66 4.18 -6.58
N ASP A 295 -7.62 3.51 -5.44
CA ASP A 295 -7.60 2.06 -5.32
C ASP A 295 -8.33 1.66 -4.02
N PRO A 296 -9.53 1.04 -4.12
CA PRO A 296 -10.29 0.63 -2.94
C PRO A 296 -9.51 -0.29 -1.99
N ALA A 297 -8.63 -1.17 -2.49
CA ALA A 297 -7.86 -2.07 -1.64
C ALA A 297 -6.84 -1.28 -0.80
N ALA A 298 -6.13 -0.32 -1.41
CA ALA A 298 -5.15 0.51 -0.71
C ALA A 298 -5.81 1.54 0.22
N GLU A 299 -6.92 2.15 -0.20
CA GLU A 299 -7.69 3.13 0.58
C GLU A 299 -8.28 2.53 1.86
N GLY A 300 -8.84 1.32 1.80
CA GLY A 300 -9.41 0.62 2.97
C GLY A 300 -8.38 0.22 4.04
N ARG A 301 -7.08 0.38 3.75
CA ARG A 301 -5.97 0.05 4.66
C ARG A 301 -5.35 1.28 5.30
N MET A 302 -5.74 2.49 4.87
CA MET A 302 -5.25 3.72 5.47
C MET A 302 -5.76 3.85 6.91
N PRO A 303 -4.90 4.23 7.88
CA PRO A 303 -5.36 4.50 9.22
C PRO A 303 -6.23 5.76 9.23
N ILE A 304 -7.18 5.80 10.15
CA ILE A 304 -7.91 7.02 10.47
C ILE A 304 -6.99 8.00 11.20
N VAL A 305 -7.08 9.28 10.89
CA VAL A 305 -6.18 10.32 11.40
C VAL A 305 -6.98 11.39 12.14
N LYS A 306 -6.74 11.52 13.45
CA LYS A 306 -7.31 12.59 14.28
C LYS A 306 -6.24 13.61 14.69
N VAL A 307 -6.60 14.89 14.58
CA VAL A 307 -5.80 16.01 15.11
C VAL A 307 -6.49 16.58 16.35
N CYS A 308 -5.95 16.26 17.53
CA CYS A 308 -6.54 16.59 18.82
C CYS A 308 -6.06 17.93 19.39
N GLY A 309 -6.91 18.57 20.19
CA GLY A 309 -6.58 19.79 20.92
C GLY A 309 -6.36 20.97 19.97
N ILE A 310 -7.29 21.15 19.04
CA ILE A 310 -7.39 22.34 18.21
C ILE A 310 -7.88 23.50 19.08
N THR A 311 -7.25 24.65 18.92
CA THR A 311 -7.47 25.83 19.77
C THR A 311 -7.76 27.11 18.98
N ASP A 312 -7.62 27.06 17.64
CA ASP A 312 -7.77 28.19 16.75
C ASP A 312 -8.21 27.78 15.33
N ALA A 313 -8.58 28.77 14.53
CA ALA A 313 -9.01 28.58 13.14
C ALA A 313 -7.89 28.03 12.23
N THR A 314 -6.63 28.40 12.50
CA THR A 314 -5.46 27.92 11.76
C THR A 314 -5.32 26.41 11.89
N GLY A 315 -5.47 25.88 13.10
CA GLY A 315 -5.45 24.44 13.36
C GLY A 315 -6.60 23.70 12.68
N VAL A 316 -7.82 24.25 12.70
CA VAL A 316 -8.97 23.67 11.97
C VAL A 316 -8.66 23.56 10.48
N ARG A 317 -8.21 24.65 9.84
CA ARG A 317 -7.87 24.68 8.41
C ARG A 317 -6.74 23.71 8.09
N ALA A 318 -5.68 23.70 8.89
CA ALA A 318 -4.56 22.79 8.69
C ALA A 318 -4.99 21.32 8.74
N ALA A 319 -5.81 20.93 9.72
CA ALA A 319 -6.29 19.56 9.85
C ALA A 319 -7.17 19.14 8.66
N ILE A 320 -8.20 19.95 8.34
CA ILE A 320 -9.17 19.61 7.30
C ILE A 320 -8.55 19.64 5.90
N SER A 321 -7.79 20.70 5.58
CA SER A 321 -7.13 20.81 4.26
C SER A 321 -6.03 19.77 4.04
N SER A 322 -5.54 19.12 5.10
CA SER A 322 -4.58 18.00 5.00
C SER A 322 -5.25 16.63 4.90
N GLY A 323 -6.57 16.53 5.09
CA GLY A 323 -7.32 15.28 5.01
C GLY A 323 -7.39 14.47 6.31
N ALA A 324 -7.35 15.13 7.47
CA ALA A 324 -7.66 14.48 8.74
C ALA A 324 -9.14 14.05 8.80
N ASP A 325 -9.41 12.87 9.35
CA ASP A 325 -10.77 12.32 9.49
C ASP A 325 -11.52 12.90 10.70
N ALA A 326 -10.79 13.48 11.65
CA ALA A 326 -11.38 14.06 12.86
C ALA A 326 -10.53 15.18 13.46
N ILE A 327 -11.20 16.13 14.11
CA ILE A 327 -10.60 17.15 14.97
C ILE A 327 -11.07 16.97 16.41
N GLY A 328 -10.17 17.17 17.38
CA GLY A 328 -10.50 17.12 18.80
C GLY A 328 -10.61 18.50 19.43
N LEU A 329 -11.77 18.83 20.01
CA LEU A 329 -12.01 20.04 20.81
C LEU A 329 -12.00 19.67 22.29
N ASN A 330 -11.15 20.31 23.09
CA ASN A 330 -10.87 19.88 24.45
C ASN A 330 -11.66 20.68 25.49
N PHE A 331 -12.52 20.00 26.25
CA PHE A 331 -13.35 20.58 27.31
C PHE A 331 -12.86 20.25 28.73
N VAL A 332 -11.67 19.63 28.86
CA VAL A 332 -11.09 19.25 30.16
C VAL A 332 -10.50 20.50 30.83
N PRO A 333 -11.06 20.94 31.97
CA PRO A 333 -10.62 22.15 32.65
C PRO A 333 -9.15 22.08 33.07
N GLY A 334 -8.47 23.24 33.04
CA GLY A 334 -7.07 23.38 33.46
C GLY A 334 -6.04 22.89 32.45
N THR A 335 -6.43 22.13 31.43
CA THR A 335 -5.48 21.75 30.37
C THR A 335 -5.09 22.98 29.54
N PRO A 336 -3.85 23.05 29.01
CA PRO A 336 -3.42 24.16 28.14
C PRO A 336 -4.26 24.31 26.86
N ARG A 337 -5.12 23.34 26.54
CA ARG A 337 -5.92 23.28 25.31
C ARG A 337 -7.41 23.44 25.60
N ALA A 338 -7.79 23.72 26.84
CA ALA A 338 -9.18 23.84 27.24
C ALA A 338 -9.86 24.98 26.48
N LEU A 339 -11.03 24.68 25.93
CA LEU A 339 -11.94 25.62 25.28
C LEU A 339 -13.18 25.82 26.14
N ASP A 340 -13.73 27.03 26.10
CA ASP A 340 -15.12 27.23 26.50
C ASP A 340 -16.12 26.78 25.41
N LEU A 341 -17.41 26.79 25.73
CA LEU A 341 -18.45 26.33 24.82
C LEU A 341 -18.59 27.22 23.58
N SER A 342 -18.38 28.54 23.71
CA SER A 342 -18.50 29.49 22.61
C SER A 342 -17.34 29.33 21.63
N GLU A 343 -16.10 29.28 22.15
CA GLU A 343 -14.91 29.04 21.34
C GLU A 343 -15.03 27.73 20.56
N ALA A 344 -15.46 26.66 21.23
CA ALA A 344 -15.62 25.35 20.58
C ALA A 344 -16.73 25.35 19.52
N ALA A 345 -17.84 26.06 19.75
CA ALA A 345 -18.92 26.19 18.78
C ALA A 345 -18.45 26.90 17.50
N GLU A 346 -17.66 27.98 17.62
CA GLU A 346 -17.08 28.70 16.49
C GLU A 346 -16.14 27.80 15.66
N LEU A 347 -15.26 27.06 16.33
CA LEU A 347 -14.32 26.15 15.65
C LEU A 347 -15.03 24.98 14.97
N ALA A 348 -16.08 24.43 15.60
CA ALA A 348 -16.90 23.37 15.02
C ALA A 348 -17.72 23.86 13.82
N ALA A 349 -18.28 25.08 13.89
CA ALA A 349 -18.96 25.71 12.77
C ALA A 349 -17.99 25.95 11.59
N LEU A 350 -16.79 26.43 11.87
CA LEU A 350 -15.74 26.57 10.87
C LEU A 350 -15.36 25.23 10.23
N ALA A 351 -15.23 24.17 11.04
CA ALA A 351 -14.90 22.85 10.53
C ALA A 351 -15.94 22.35 9.52
N ARG A 352 -17.23 22.46 9.89
CA ARG A 352 -18.35 22.10 9.01
C ARG A 352 -18.44 22.97 7.76
N ALA A 353 -18.09 24.26 7.86
CA ALA A 353 -18.09 25.18 6.73
C ALA A 353 -16.98 24.93 5.71
N ILE A 354 -15.82 24.41 6.14
CA ILE A 354 -14.70 24.09 5.22
C ILE A 354 -15.01 22.82 4.42
N GLY A 355 -15.67 21.84 5.03
CA GLY A 355 -16.17 20.66 4.31
C GLY A 355 -16.69 19.56 5.24
N PRO A 356 -17.60 18.70 4.76
CA PRO A 356 -18.30 17.70 5.58
C PRO A 356 -17.43 16.49 6.00
N GLY A 357 -16.12 16.51 5.76
CA GLY A 357 -15.28 15.31 5.80
C GLY A 357 -14.69 14.93 7.17
N ALA A 358 -14.51 15.88 8.10
CA ALA A 358 -13.86 15.62 9.37
C ALA A 358 -14.85 15.62 10.55
N LYS A 359 -14.89 14.53 11.33
CA LYS A 359 -15.70 14.45 12.55
C LYS A 359 -15.23 15.46 13.60
N VAL A 360 -16.15 16.19 14.22
CA VAL A 360 -15.90 17.03 15.40
C VAL A 360 -16.02 16.16 16.66
N VAL A 361 -14.91 15.95 17.36
CA VAL A 361 -14.84 15.08 18.54
C VAL A 361 -14.64 15.93 19.80
N ALA A 362 -15.58 15.84 20.75
CA ALA A 362 -15.51 16.51 22.04
C ALA A 362 -14.70 15.68 23.04
N VAL A 363 -13.56 16.20 23.52
CA VAL A 363 -12.70 15.51 24.49
C VAL A 363 -13.08 15.91 25.91
N THR A 364 -13.39 14.92 26.75
CA THR A 364 -13.85 15.12 28.12
C THR A 364 -13.22 14.09 29.08
N VAL A 365 -13.37 14.32 30.38
CA VAL A 365 -12.95 13.42 31.46
C VAL A 365 -14.08 13.36 32.47
N ASN A 366 -14.62 12.17 32.71
CA ASN A 366 -15.67 11.88 33.68
C ASN A 366 -16.82 12.93 33.66
N PRO A 367 -17.37 13.28 32.49
CA PRO A 367 -18.39 14.34 32.41
C PRO A 367 -19.70 13.86 33.04
N ASP A 368 -20.40 14.76 33.73
CA ASP A 368 -21.78 14.51 34.13
C ASP A 368 -22.76 14.72 32.96
N ARG A 369 -24.01 14.30 33.15
CA ARG A 369 -25.05 14.38 32.12
C ARG A 369 -25.37 15.82 31.71
N ALA A 370 -25.30 16.79 32.63
CA ALA A 370 -25.59 18.18 32.34
C ALA A 370 -24.50 18.79 31.46
N ARG A 371 -23.23 18.46 31.74
CA ARG A 371 -22.09 18.89 30.94
C ARG A 371 -22.11 18.28 29.54
N LEU A 372 -22.45 17.00 29.42
CA LEU A 372 -22.64 16.37 28.11
C LEU A 372 -23.75 17.06 27.30
N ALA A 373 -24.91 17.31 27.91
CA ALA A 373 -26.01 18.01 27.25
C ALA A 373 -25.61 19.42 26.79
N ALA A 374 -24.94 20.19 27.65
CA ALA A 374 -24.46 21.53 27.30
C ALA A 374 -23.45 21.53 26.12
N ILE A 375 -22.58 20.51 26.02
CA ILE A 375 -21.68 20.36 24.87
C ILE A 375 -22.47 19.99 23.61
N VAL A 376 -23.45 19.09 23.70
CA VAL A 376 -24.31 18.73 22.56
C VAL A 376 -25.07 19.95 22.05
N ASP A 377 -25.68 20.72 22.94
CA ASP A 377 -26.49 21.89 22.57
C ASP A 377 -25.64 22.99 21.91
N ALA A 378 -24.41 23.21 22.41
CA ALA A 378 -23.55 24.26 21.89
C ALA A 378 -22.78 23.86 20.63
N VAL A 379 -22.33 22.61 20.54
CA VAL A 379 -21.31 22.17 19.55
C VAL A 379 -21.83 21.11 18.60
N ASP A 380 -22.82 20.32 19.00
CA ASP A 380 -23.34 19.14 18.28
C ASP A 380 -22.24 18.18 17.81
N PRO A 381 -21.40 17.64 18.71
CA PRO A 381 -20.26 16.82 18.32
C PRO A 381 -20.69 15.48 17.68
N ASP A 382 -19.91 15.02 16.71
CA ASP A 382 -20.12 13.72 16.05
C ASP A 382 -19.77 12.54 16.98
N ALA A 383 -18.85 12.76 17.92
CA ALA A 383 -18.47 11.78 18.93
C ALA A 383 -17.92 12.44 20.20
N PHE A 384 -17.98 11.71 21.32
CA PHE A 384 -17.26 12.04 22.54
C PHE A 384 -16.00 11.19 22.67
N GLN A 385 -14.85 11.81 22.91
CA GLN A 385 -13.67 11.13 23.41
C GLN A 385 -13.65 11.19 24.94
N LEU A 386 -13.66 10.03 25.58
CA LEU A 386 -13.70 9.90 27.04
C LEU A 386 -12.34 9.47 27.58
N SER A 387 -11.62 10.42 28.15
CA SER A 387 -10.27 10.24 28.68
C SER A 387 -10.22 9.92 30.17
N GLY A 388 -11.35 9.71 30.85
CA GLY A 388 -11.41 9.42 32.28
C GLY A 388 -11.45 7.93 32.64
N SER A 389 -12.09 7.65 33.78
CA SER A 389 -12.33 6.31 34.33
C SER A 389 -13.81 5.92 34.21
N GLU A 390 -14.49 6.43 33.18
CA GLU A 390 -15.91 6.21 32.94
C GLU A 390 -16.21 4.72 32.80
N SER A 391 -17.19 4.20 33.54
CA SER A 391 -17.58 2.78 33.49
C SER A 391 -18.34 2.44 32.20
N PRO A 392 -18.42 1.17 31.77
CA PRO A 392 -19.25 0.77 30.62
C PRO A 392 -20.71 1.22 30.73
N ALA A 393 -21.29 1.25 31.93
CA ALA A 393 -22.64 1.75 32.15
C ALA A 393 -22.77 3.27 31.91
N ALA A 394 -21.76 4.04 32.32
CA ALA A 394 -21.72 5.48 32.04
C ALA A 394 -21.56 5.75 30.54
N VAL A 395 -20.72 4.95 29.86
CA VAL A 395 -20.55 5.03 28.40
C VAL A 395 -21.87 4.70 27.68
N ALA A 396 -22.56 3.62 28.06
CA ALA A 396 -23.81 3.20 27.44
C ALA A 396 -24.94 4.24 27.55
N ALA A 397 -24.89 5.12 28.56
CA ALA A 397 -25.87 6.18 28.76
C ALA A 397 -25.70 7.39 27.81
N ILE A 398 -24.60 7.45 27.05
CA ILE A 398 -24.30 8.56 26.14
C ILE A 398 -24.99 8.32 24.79
N SER A 399 -25.82 9.26 24.34
CA SER A 399 -26.62 9.13 23.10
C SER A 399 -25.83 9.30 21.80
N ARG A 400 -24.55 9.63 21.89
CA ARG A 400 -23.65 9.88 20.76
C ARG A 400 -22.55 8.80 20.71
N PRO A 401 -21.92 8.60 19.55
CA PRO A 401 -20.73 7.76 19.45
C PRO A 401 -19.65 8.13 20.48
N VAL A 402 -18.99 7.11 21.03
CA VAL A 402 -17.94 7.24 22.05
C VAL A 402 -16.64 6.63 21.57
N TRP A 403 -15.55 7.37 21.76
CA TRP A 403 -14.17 6.92 21.60
C TRP A 403 -13.54 6.84 22.99
N LYS A 404 -13.37 5.62 23.50
CA LYS A 404 -12.90 5.41 24.87
C LYS A 404 -11.37 5.32 24.91
N VAL A 405 -10.75 6.16 25.74
CA VAL A 405 -9.30 6.10 25.98
C VAL A 405 -9.00 5.11 27.10
N LEU A 406 -8.03 4.25 26.86
CA LEU A 406 -7.34 3.44 27.85
C LEU A 406 -5.93 4.00 28.04
N HIS A 407 -5.57 4.25 29.30
CA HIS A 407 -4.26 4.80 29.65
C HIS A 407 -3.28 3.67 29.96
N LEU A 408 -2.12 3.70 29.30
CA LEU A 408 -1.07 2.69 29.39
C LEU A 408 0.15 3.27 30.12
N PRO A 409 0.91 2.46 30.86
CA PRO A 409 2.18 2.91 31.40
C PRO A 409 3.14 3.34 30.27
N PRO A 410 4.02 4.33 30.54
CA PRO A 410 5.01 4.79 29.55
C PRO A 410 6.12 3.77 29.30
N GLN A 411 6.29 2.79 30.19
CA GLN A 411 7.21 1.68 30.06
C GLN A 411 6.43 0.38 30.01
N ASP A 412 6.97 -0.61 29.30
CA ASP A 412 6.37 -1.94 29.29
C ASP A 412 6.43 -2.56 30.71
N PRO A 413 5.35 -3.18 31.17
CA PRO A 413 5.38 -3.94 32.42
C PRO A 413 6.24 -5.20 32.27
N ASP A 414 6.69 -5.77 33.38
CA ASP A 414 7.50 -7.01 33.39
C ASP A 414 6.76 -8.18 32.71
N ASP A 415 5.44 -8.27 32.91
CA ASP A 415 4.56 -9.25 32.25
C ASP A 415 3.59 -8.54 31.28
N ILE A 416 4.05 -8.38 30.03
CA ILE A 416 3.30 -7.76 28.95
C ILE A 416 2.02 -8.55 28.64
N ASP A 417 2.06 -9.88 28.65
CA ASP A 417 0.94 -10.71 28.23
C ASP A 417 -0.20 -10.73 29.26
N ALA A 418 0.13 -10.72 30.56
CA ALA A 418 -0.88 -10.54 31.60
C ALA A 418 -1.54 -9.16 31.51
N ALA A 419 -0.75 -8.09 31.40
CA ALA A 419 -1.25 -6.72 31.28
C ALA A 419 -2.09 -6.52 30.00
N ALA A 420 -1.67 -7.09 28.87
CA ALA A 420 -2.40 -7.03 27.62
C ALA A 420 -3.75 -7.75 27.73
N ARG A 421 -3.81 -8.93 28.35
CA ARG A 421 -5.07 -9.67 28.57
C ARG A 421 -6.10 -8.86 29.34
N GLU A 422 -5.70 -8.27 30.48
CA GLU A 422 -6.58 -7.42 31.28
C GLU A 422 -7.11 -6.22 30.48
N LEU A 423 -6.22 -5.54 29.74
CA LEU A 423 -6.58 -4.39 28.93
C LEU A 423 -7.47 -4.75 27.74
N VAL A 424 -7.24 -5.89 27.10
CA VAL A 424 -8.07 -6.42 26.01
C VAL A 424 -9.46 -6.79 26.51
N GLU A 425 -9.57 -7.46 27.66
CA GLU A 425 -10.88 -7.78 28.27
C GLU A 425 -11.67 -6.50 28.57
N ARG A 426 -11.01 -5.51 29.20
CA ARG A 426 -11.62 -4.22 29.49
C ARG A 426 -12.04 -3.48 28.21
N ALA A 427 -11.21 -3.51 27.18
CA ALA A 427 -11.51 -2.91 25.88
C ALA A 427 -12.69 -3.60 25.18
N ARG A 428 -12.77 -4.94 25.23
CA ARG A 428 -13.90 -5.71 24.69
C ARG A 428 -15.21 -5.36 25.39
N ALA A 429 -15.19 -5.11 26.71
CA ALA A 429 -16.37 -4.66 27.45
C ALA A 429 -16.92 -3.32 26.93
N TYR A 430 -16.05 -2.40 26.51
CA TYR A 430 -16.48 -1.16 25.85
C TYR A 430 -16.93 -1.39 24.40
N LEU A 431 -16.15 -2.12 23.60
CA LEU A 431 -16.46 -2.41 22.19
C LEU A 431 -17.77 -3.20 22.02
N GLY A 432 -18.21 -3.93 23.04
CA GLY A 432 -19.52 -4.60 23.06
C GLY A 432 -20.71 -3.64 23.21
N LEU A 433 -20.48 -2.36 23.51
CA LEU A 433 -21.53 -1.34 23.61
C LEU A 433 -21.88 -0.80 22.22
N PRO A 434 -23.18 -0.61 21.89
CA PRO A 434 -23.61 -0.20 20.55
C PRO A 434 -23.15 1.21 20.16
N ASN A 435 -22.80 2.05 21.13
CA ASN A 435 -22.35 3.43 20.92
C ASN A 435 -20.83 3.60 21.04
N CYS A 436 -20.05 2.57 21.42
CA CYS A 436 -18.59 2.69 21.50
C CYS A 436 -17.95 2.32 20.16
N GLU A 437 -17.57 3.33 19.37
CA GLU A 437 -16.97 3.11 18.05
C GLU A 437 -15.49 2.70 18.14
N ARG A 438 -14.75 3.17 19.15
CA ARG A 438 -13.27 3.09 19.15
C ARG A 438 -12.66 2.94 20.53
N ILE A 439 -11.56 2.20 20.57
CA ILE A 439 -10.61 2.18 21.67
C ILE A 439 -9.37 2.98 21.27
N MET A 440 -8.99 3.93 22.12
CA MET A 440 -7.77 4.71 21.99
C MET A 440 -6.76 4.29 23.04
N LEU A 441 -5.50 4.14 22.66
CA LEU A 441 -4.40 3.88 23.58
C LEU A 441 -3.61 5.18 23.77
N ASP A 442 -3.57 5.72 24.97
CA ASP A 442 -2.76 6.91 25.32
C ASP A 442 -1.89 6.61 26.55
N THR A 443 -0.89 7.46 26.80
CA THR A 443 0.08 7.29 27.87
C THR A 443 -0.44 7.88 29.19
N ALA A 444 -0.36 7.11 30.27
CA ALA A 444 -0.67 7.51 31.64
C ALA A 444 0.42 8.41 32.27
N GLY A 445 0.10 9.07 33.39
CA GLY A 445 1.10 9.69 34.28
C GLY A 445 1.33 11.20 34.10
N GLY A 446 0.47 11.90 33.37
CA GLY A 446 0.48 13.37 33.29
C GLY A 446 -0.32 14.04 34.41
N ALA A 447 -0.17 15.37 34.54
CA ALA A 447 -1.00 16.19 35.45
C ALA A 447 -2.50 16.18 35.07
N PHE A 448 -2.83 15.71 33.87
CA PHE A 448 -4.19 15.53 33.36
C PHE A 448 -4.32 14.13 32.76
N PRO A 449 -5.53 13.56 32.65
CA PRO A 449 -5.74 12.27 31.99
C PRO A 449 -5.39 12.36 30.49
N GLY A 450 -4.24 11.80 30.11
CA GLY A 450 -3.69 11.82 28.76
C GLY A 450 -2.79 13.04 28.45
N GLY A 451 -2.22 13.06 27.25
CA GLY A 451 -1.47 14.23 26.76
C GLY A 451 -0.11 14.47 27.43
N THR A 452 0.55 13.41 27.91
CA THR A 452 1.90 13.44 28.51
C THR A 452 3.00 13.85 27.52
N GLY A 453 2.73 13.70 26.22
CA GLY A 453 3.73 13.89 25.17
C GLY A 453 4.71 12.73 25.03
N SER A 454 4.58 11.69 25.85
CA SER A 454 5.39 10.48 25.83
C SER A 454 4.66 9.35 25.10
N ARG A 455 5.42 8.38 24.57
CA ARG A 455 4.86 7.18 23.96
C ARG A 455 4.42 6.18 25.02
N VAL A 456 3.44 5.37 24.66
CA VAL A 456 3.03 4.17 25.39
C VAL A 456 4.14 3.12 25.32
N GLY A 457 4.17 2.18 26.28
CA GLY A 457 4.98 0.95 26.16
C GLY A 457 4.68 0.24 24.84
N GLU A 458 5.68 0.17 23.95
CA GLU A 458 5.51 -0.31 22.57
C GLU A 458 5.17 -1.81 22.53
N GLY A 459 5.71 -2.61 23.46
CA GLY A 459 5.40 -4.03 23.57
C GLY A 459 3.96 -4.28 23.99
N LEU A 460 3.50 -3.57 25.02
CA LEU A 460 2.12 -3.67 25.52
C LEU A 460 1.09 -3.20 24.47
N ALA A 461 1.33 -2.05 23.84
CA ALA A 461 0.45 -1.55 22.78
C ALA A 461 0.34 -2.54 21.61
N ARG A 462 1.46 -3.21 21.26
CA ARG A 462 1.49 -4.23 20.21
C ARG A 462 0.70 -5.47 20.59
N ALA A 463 0.84 -5.93 21.82
CA ALA A 463 0.10 -7.07 22.32
C ALA A 463 -1.42 -6.83 22.28
N ILE A 464 -1.87 -5.62 22.65
CA ILE A 464 -3.29 -5.24 22.58
C ILE A 464 -3.76 -5.13 21.13
N ALA A 465 -2.99 -4.45 20.28
CA ALA A 465 -3.36 -4.18 18.88
C ALA A 465 -3.38 -5.43 17.98
N ARG A 466 -2.83 -6.56 18.45
CA ARG A 466 -2.97 -7.88 17.80
C ARG A 466 -4.37 -8.46 17.99
N GLU A 467 -5.03 -8.12 19.10
CA GLU A 467 -6.29 -8.73 19.52
C GLU A 467 -7.52 -7.87 19.17
N ILE A 468 -7.37 -6.55 19.21
CA ILE A 468 -8.48 -5.60 19.05
C ILE A 468 -8.07 -4.35 18.25
N PRO A 469 -9.02 -3.73 17.52
CA PRO A 469 -8.70 -2.55 16.71
C PRO A 469 -8.48 -1.36 17.62
N VAL A 470 -7.32 -0.71 17.49
CA VAL A 470 -6.96 0.44 18.33
C VAL A 470 -6.58 1.67 17.52
N THR A 471 -6.90 2.83 18.08
CA THR A 471 -6.37 4.13 17.66
C THR A 471 -5.22 4.49 18.59
N LEU A 472 -4.03 4.68 18.04
CA LEU A 472 -2.84 5.02 18.84
C LEU A 472 -2.78 6.53 19.08
N ALA A 473 -2.60 6.92 20.34
CA ALA A 473 -2.37 8.29 20.78
C ALA A 473 -1.10 8.35 21.66
N GLY A 474 -0.68 9.56 22.02
CA GLY A 474 0.46 9.77 22.92
C GLY A 474 1.82 9.74 22.22
N GLY A 475 2.55 10.85 22.26
CA GLY A 475 3.93 10.94 21.75
C GLY A 475 4.10 10.81 20.23
N LEU A 476 3.00 10.71 19.46
CA LEU A 476 3.04 10.64 18.00
C LEU A 476 3.41 12.00 17.39
N ASN A 477 4.17 11.95 16.29
CA ASN A 477 4.61 13.10 15.51
C ASN A 477 4.95 12.65 14.08
N PRO A 478 5.23 13.57 13.13
CA PRO A 478 5.53 13.21 11.76
C PRO A 478 6.68 12.19 11.59
N GLY A 479 7.70 12.25 12.44
CA GLY A 479 8.88 11.39 12.36
C GLY A 479 8.70 9.97 12.90
N ASN A 480 7.56 9.65 13.53
CA ASN A 480 7.34 8.31 14.09
C ASN A 480 6.00 7.66 13.70
N VAL A 481 5.04 8.42 13.16
CA VAL A 481 3.69 7.90 12.93
C VAL A 481 3.63 6.78 11.90
N ALA A 482 4.42 6.85 10.82
CA ALA A 482 4.41 5.82 9.78
C ALA A 482 4.87 4.47 10.33
N ARG A 483 5.99 4.48 11.07
CA ARG A 483 6.52 3.31 11.78
C ARG A 483 5.52 2.77 12.80
N ALA A 484 4.93 3.64 13.62
CA ALA A 484 3.97 3.26 14.63
C ALA A 484 2.74 2.57 14.02
N VAL A 485 2.20 3.13 12.92
CA VAL A 485 1.12 2.50 12.16
C VAL A 485 1.57 1.11 11.71
N GLN A 486 2.64 1.01 10.91
CA GLN A 486 3.13 -0.23 10.29
C GLN A 486 3.35 -1.34 11.32
N GLU A 487 4.05 -1.03 12.41
CA GLU A 487 4.46 -2.01 13.41
C GLU A 487 3.32 -2.50 14.31
N LEU A 488 2.37 -1.62 14.67
CA LEU A 488 1.35 -1.93 15.67
C LEU A 488 0.03 -2.41 15.06
N SER A 489 -0.14 -2.41 13.73
CA SER A 489 -1.46 -2.70 13.13
C SER A 489 -2.58 -1.76 13.60
N ALA A 490 -2.21 -0.55 14.04
CA ALA A 490 -3.17 0.46 14.48
C ALA A 490 -4.09 0.86 13.32
N VAL A 491 -5.40 0.85 13.58
CA VAL A 491 -6.44 1.23 12.60
C VAL A 491 -6.69 2.74 12.58
N GLY A 492 -6.10 3.46 13.54
CA GLY A 492 -6.12 4.91 13.59
C GLY A 492 -4.97 5.48 14.41
N VAL A 493 -4.75 6.77 14.26
CA VAL A 493 -3.76 7.57 15.00
C VAL A 493 -4.36 8.89 15.43
N ASP A 494 -3.95 9.36 16.61
CA ASP A 494 -4.34 10.65 17.18
C ASP A 494 -3.10 11.44 17.58
N VAL A 495 -3.04 12.71 17.19
CA VAL A 495 -1.93 13.60 17.54
C VAL A 495 -2.38 14.89 18.19
N ALA A 496 -1.70 15.27 19.28
CA ALA A 496 -1.87 16.55 19.94
C ALA A 496 -0.58 17.39 19.88
N SER A 497 0.33 17.20 20.84
CA SER A 497 1.55 18.02 20.98
C SER A 497 2.58 17.82 19.87
N GLY A 498 2.65 16.65 19.24
CA GLY A 498 3.65 16.37 18.20
C GLY A 498 3.52 17.23 16.94
N VAL A 499 2.39 17.93 16.76
CA VAL A 499 2.13 18.85 15.65
C VAL A 499 1.87 20.28 16.12
N GLU A 500 2.24 20.62 17.36
CA GLU A 500 2.21 22.00 17.85
C GLU A 500 3.41 22.81 17.35
N ALA A 501 3.19 24.11 17.18
CA ALA A 501 4.27 25.08 17.09
C ALA A 501 5.08 25.10 18.40
N PRO A 502 6.34 25.57 18.39
CA PRO A 502 7.12 25.74 19.61
C PRO A 502 6.32 26.50 20.68
N ARG A 503 6.25 25.93 21.88
CA ARG A 503 5.47 26.54 22.98
C ARG A 503 6.14 27.82 23.44
N LEU A 504 5.34 28.88 23.55
CA LEU A 504 5.72 30.12 24.17
C LEU A 504 5.08 30.18 25.57
N PRO A 505 5.80 30.66 26.60
CA PRO A 505 5.22 30.91 27.91
C PRO A 505 3.96 31.78 27.78
N ASP A 506 2.96 31.49 28.61
CA ASP A 506 1.71 32.27 28.73
C ASP A 506 0.84 32.36 27.46
N ARG A 507 1.12 31.54 26.44
CA ARG A 507 0.29 31.43 25.23
C ARG A 507 -0.32 30.05 25.11
N ARG A 508 -1.59 30.01 24.71
CA ARG A 508 -2.29 28.76 24.38
C ARG A 508 -1.53 28.06 23.23
N PRO A 509 -1.26 26.75 23.29
CA PRO A 509 -0.62 26.04 22.20
C PRO A 509 -1.46 26.10 20.93
N VAL A 510 -0.80 26.29 19.78
CA VAL A 510 -1.42 26.31 18.44
C VAL A 510 -0.78 25.24 17.56
N LYS A 511 -1.53 24.76 16.56
CA LYS A 511 -1.02 23.77 15.61
C LYS A 511 -0.08 24.41 14.60
N ASP A 512 0.97 23.70 14.25
CA ASP A 512 1.86 24.03 13.14
C ASP A 512 1.30 23.40 11.85
N PRO A 513 0.90 24.20 10.85
CA PRO A 513 0.29 23.66 9.63
C PRO A 513 1.18 22.68 8.86
N PHE A 514 2.51 22.88 8.88
CA PHE A 514 3.45 21.99 8.22
C PHE A 514 3.50 20.64 8.93
N LYS A 515 3.63 20.65 10.27
CA LYS A 515 3.66 19.40 11.03
C LYS A 515 2.34 18.64 10.94
N VAL A 516 1.20 19.34 10.94
CA VAL A 516 -0.12 18.71 10.73
C VAL A 516 -0.17 18.03 9.36
N ALA A 517 0.14 18.76 8.29
CA ALA A 517 0.12 18.20 6.93
C ALA A 517 1.05 16.98 6.79
N LEU A 518 2.27 17.10 7.31
CA LEU A 518 3.26 16.02 7.26
C LEU A 518 2.80 14.80 8.07
N PHE A 519 2.23 15.01 9.26
CA PHE A 519 1.67 13.93 10.07
C PHE A 519 0.60 13.14 9.30
N VAL A 520 -0.38 13.84 8.72
CA VAL A 520 -1.45 13.17 7.94
C VAL A 520 -0.84 12.42 6.75
N LYS A 521 0.08 13.04 6.02
CA LYS A 521 0.76 12.41 4.88
C LYS A 521 1.47 11.12 5.28
N ARG A 522 2.29 11.15 6.34
CA ARG A 522 3.06 9.99 6.81
C ARG A 522 2.15 8.87 7.32
N ALA A 523 1.07 9.22 8.05
CA ALA A 523 0.09 8.25 8.51
C ALA A 523 -0.60 7.52 7.35
N ARG A 524 -1.09 8.26 6.34
CA ARG A 524 -1.81 7.68 5.18
C ARG A 524 -0.88 6.87 4.27
N ALA A 525 0.34 7.35 4.03
CA ALA A 525 1.31 6.67 3.17
C ALA A 525 1.93 5.42 3.81
N ALA A 526 1.76 5.22 5.13
CA ALA A 526 2.38 4.13 5.86
C ALA A 526 2.11 2.74 5.26
N ARG A 527 0.88 2.51 4.75
CA ARG A 527 0.44 1.19 4.24
C ARG A 527 -0.03 1.15 2.80
N PHE A 528 -0.08 2.30 2.11
CA PHE A 528 -0.78 2.42 0.84
C PHE A 528 -0.28 1.43 -0.21
N ASP A 529 1.01 1.48 -0.57
CA ASP A 529 1.66 0.54 -1.48
C ASP A 529 2.29 -0.66 -0.71
N ARG A 530 1.68 -1.10 0.41
CA ARG A 530 2.17 -2.24 1.23
C ARG A 530 1.03 -3.23 1.57
N PRO A 531 0.52 -3.97 0.57
CA PRO A 531 -0.66 -4.84 0.73
C PRO A 531 -0.41 -6.11 1.57
N VAL A 532 0.83 -6.40 1.94
CA VAL A 532 1.15 -7.52 2.84
C VAL A 532 1.16 -7.12 4.32
N ASP A 533 1.35 -5.85 4.64
CA ASP A 533 1.46 -5.38 6.02
C ASP A 533 0.08 -5.37 6.69
N PRO A 534 -0.11 -6.03 7.85
CA PRO A 534 -1.42 -6.13 8.49
C PRO A 534 -1.99 -4.73 8.80
N ALA A 535 -3.22 -4.46 8.33
CA ALA A 535 -3.88 -3.16 8.52
C ALA A 535 -4.72 -3.09 9.81
N ARG A 536 -5.04 -4.25 10.39
CA ARG A 536 -5.92 -4.42 11.55
C ARG A 536 -5.56 -5.73 12.26
N PRO A 537 -5.93 -5.88 13.55
CA PRO A 537 -5.85 -7.17 14.25
C PRO A 537 -6.55 -8.26 13.45
N THR A 538 -6.00 -9.47 13.58
CA THR A 538 -6.55 -10.67 12.97
C THR A 538 -6.48 -11.76 14.04
N PRO A 539 -7.46 -11.79 14.98
CA PRO A 539 -7.42 -12.59 16.22
C PRO A 539 -7.71 -14.07 15.94
N VAL A 540 -6.85 -14.68 15.14
CA VAL A 540 -6.83 -16.11 14.84
C VAL A 540 -5.41 -16.61 15.03
N ASN A 541 -5.23 -17.93 15.08
CA ASN A 541 -3.90 -18.50 15.14
C ASN A 541 -3.05 -17.98 13.95
N PRO A 542 -1.86 -17.38 14.19
CA PRO A 542 -1.01 -16.83 13.13
C PRO A 542 -0.66 -17.84 12.03
N GLY A 543 -0.66 -19.14 12.34
CA GLY A 543 -0.43 -20.19 11.34
C GLY A 543 -1.53 -20.36 10.31
N LEU A 544 -2.70 -19.76 10.52
CA LEU A 544 -3.75 -19.68 9.51
C LEU A 544 -3.57 -18.48 8.56
N LEU A 545 -2.74 -17.50 8.94
CA LEU A 545 -2.54 -16.25 8.20
C LEU A 545 -1.26 -16.25 7.37
N ASP A 546 -0.18 -16.80 7.91
CA ASP A 546 1.12 -16.85 7.26
C ASP A 546 1.82 -18.18 7.54
N ALA A 547 2.60 -18.62 6.55
CA ALA A 547 3.49 -19.76 6.68
C ALA A 547 4.63 -19.46 7.67
N ASP A 548 5.15 -20.48 8.34
CA ASP A 548 6.41 -20.37 9.08
C ASP A 548 7.62 -20.34 8.13
N ASP A 549 8.84 -20.23 8.68
CA ASP A 549 10.08 -20.21 7.90
C ASP A 549 10.31 -21.48 7.05
N ARG A 550 9.64 -22.58 7.40
CA ARG A 550 9.67 -23.84 6.64
C ARG A 550 8.56 -23.90 5.60
N GLY A 551 7.75 -22.86 5.46
CA GLY A 551 6.63 -22.77 4.55
C GLY A 551 5.39 -23.53 5.02
N ARG A 552 5.21 -23.69 6.34
CA ARG A 552 4.12 -24.48 6.91
C ARG A 552 3.00 -23.66 7.54
N TRP A 553 1.77 -24.14 7.33
CA TRP A 553 0.49 -23.52 7.69
C TRP A 553 -0.29 -24.41 8.67
N GLY A 554 -1.27 -23.81 9.35
CA GLY A 554 -2.14 -24.45 10.33
C GLY A 554 -1.71 -24.19 11.76
N VAL A 555 -2.63 -24.47 12.69
CA VAL A 555 -2.39 -24.41 14.15
C VAL A 555 -1.16 -25.22 14.53
N ASP A 556 -1.08 -26.46 14.02
CA ASP A 556 0.03 -27.38 14.27
C ASP A 556 1.13 -27.34 13.20
N ARG A 557 1.12 -26.34 12.30
CA ARG A 557 2.07 -26.22 11.18
C ARG A 557 2.17 -27.51 10.34
N ALA A 558 1.02 -28.13 10.09
CA ALA A 558 0.91 -29.44 9.45
C ALA A 558 0.94 -29.39 7.91
N PHE A 559 0.53 -28.29 7.29
CA PHE A 559 0.33 -28.19 5.84
C PHE A 559 1.38 -27.29 5.18
N GLY A 560 1.66 -27.46 3.88
CA GLY A 560 2.67 -26.71 3.14
C GLY A 560 4.01 -27.41 3.08
N GLY A 561 5.10 -26.67 3.30
CA GLY A 561 6.47 -27.18 3.24
C GLY A 561 7.07 -27.19 1.83
N ARG A 562 8.19 -27.90 1.68
CA ARG A 562 8.96 -28.05 0.45
C ARG A 562 9.31 -29.52 0.24
N TYR A 563 8.36 -30.27 -0.32
CA TYR A 563 8.47 -31.70 -0.57
C TYR A 563 8.90 -31.96 -2.02
N VAL A 564 10.07 -31.45 -2.38
CA VAL A 564 10.63 -31.52 -3.73
C VAL A 564 11.99 -32.23 -3.72
N PRO A 565 12.48 -32.72 -4.88
CA PRO A 565 13.85 -33.20 -5.01
C PRO A 565 14.87 -32.11 -4.61
N GLU A 566 16.00 -32.53 -4.05
CA GLU A 566 17.07 -31.62 -3.60
C GLU A 566 17.56 -30.68 -4.71
N THR A 567 17.49 -31.12 -5.98
CA THR A 567 17.86 -30.31 -7.14
C THR A 567 17.04 -29.03 -7.30
N LEU A 568 15.82 -28.96 -6.74
CA LEU A 568 14.97 -27.77 -6.76
C LEU A 568 15.14 -26.86 -5.53
N MET A 569 15.83 -27.31 -4.49
CA MET A 569 15.92 -26.55 -3.24
C MET A 569 16.68 -25.24 -3.41
N ALA A 570 17.73 -25.21 -4.25
CA ALA A 570 18.45 -23.99 -4.59
C ALA A 570 17.54 -22.96 -5.29
N ALA A 571 16.76 -23.42 -6.28
CA ALA A 571 15.79 -22.60 -7.02
C ALA A 571 14.74 -21.96 -6.10
N LEU A 572 14.16 -22.78 -5.21
CA LEU A 572 13.13 -22.33 -4.29
C LEU A 572 13.67 -21.38 -3.23
N ARG A 573 14.91 -21.58 -2.76
CA ARG A 573 15.57 -20.64 -1.84
C ARG A 573 15.89 -19.31 -2.50
N GLU A 574 16.39 -19.32 -3.75
CA GLU A 574 16.60 -18.09 -4.53
C GLU A 574 15.29 -17.31 -4.70
N LEU A 575 14.22 -18.01 -5.10
CA LEU A 575 12.89 -17.42 -5.24
C LEU A 575 12.36 -16.88 -3.92
N GLU A 576 12.52 -17.60 -2.81
CA GLU A 576 12.09 -17.17 -1.48
C GLU A 576 12.83 -15.92 -1.03
N VAL A 577 14.16 -15.90 -1.10
CA VAL A 577 14.97 -14.75 -0.68
C VAL A 577 14.60 -13.52 -1.50
N ALA A 578 14.49 -13.66 -2.80
CA ALA A 578 14.11 -12.58 -3.68
C ALA A 578 12.67 -12.11 -3.44
N TYR A 579 11.74 -13.05 -3.27
CA TYR A 579 10.35 -12.70 -2.99
C TYR A 579 10.23 -12.00 -1.64
N LEU A 580 10.89 -12.46 -0.57
CA LEU A 580 10.86 -11.78 0.74
C LEU A 580 11.39 -10.34 0.66
N ALA A 581 12.42 -10.10 -0.15
CA ALA A 581 12.92 -8.75 -0.39
C ALA A 581 11.89 -7.88 -1.16
N ILE A 582 11.25 -8.45 -2.18
CA ILE A 582 10.27 -7.76 -3.03
C ILE A 582 8.92 -7.58 -2.33
N ARG A 583 8.53 -8.52 -1.46
CA ARG A 583 7.26 -8.58 -0.75
C ARG A 583 7.00 -7.31 0.07
N HIS A 584 8.06 -6.68 0.56
CA HIS A 584 7.98 -5.42 1.31
C HIS A 584 8.54 -4.21 0.52
N ASP A 585 8.92 -4.38 -0.75
CA ASP A 585 9.32 -3.26 -1.62
C ASP A 585 8.06 -2.55 -2.15
N PRO A 586 7.75 -1.32 -1.69
CA PRO A 586 6.57 -0.60 -2.16
C PRO A 586 6.62 -0.30 -3.67
N ARG A 587 7.81 -0.25 -4.30
CA ARG A 587 7.92 -0.01 -5.75
C ARG A 587 7.30 -1.14 -6.56
N PHE A 588 7.51 -2.39 -6.13
CA PHE A 588 6.94 -3.55 -6.81
C PHE A 588 5.40 -3.52 -6.76
N TRP A 589 4.85 -3.24 -5.58
CA TRP A 589 3.40 -3.15 -5.40
C TRP A 589 2.78 -1.95 -6.10
N ALA A 590 3.47 -0.82 -6.15
CA ALA A 590 3.02 0.35 -6.89
C ALA A 590 2.96 0.05 -8.40
N GLU A 591 4.00 -0.59 -8.96
CA GLU A 591 4.05 -0.99 -10.38
C GLU A 591 2.99 -2.05 -10.70
N LEU A 592 2.84 -3.07 -9.85
CA LEU A 592 1.80 -4.07 -9.99
C LEU A 592 0.40 -3.46 -9.94
N ARG A 593 0.12 -2.56 -9.00
CA ARG A 593 -1.17 -1.85 -8.89
C ARG A 593 -1.47 -1.06 -10.17
N ASP A 594 -0.48 -0.38 -10.74
CA ASP A 594 -0.67 0.35 -12.00
C ASP A 594 -1.03 -0.60 -13.15
N LEU A 595 -0.37 -1.75 -13.24
CA LEU A 595 -0.71 -2.79 -14.23
C LEU A 595 -2.10 -3.38 -13.98
N LEU A 596 -2.45 -3.66 -12.73
CA LEU A 596 -3.77 -4.16 -12.37
C LEU A 596 -4.86 -3.16 -12.76
N GLN A 597 -4.63 -1.86 -12.53
CA GLN A 597 -5.60 -0.82 -12.86
C GLN A 597 -5.70 -0.57 -14.37
N ALA A 598 -4.57 -0.25 -15.02
CA ALA A 598 -4.57 0.21 -16.40
C ALA A 598 -4.67 -0.92 -17.42
N TYR A 599 -4.19 -2.13 -17.09
CA TYR A 599 -4.14 -3.26 -18.01
C TYR A 599 -5.11 -4.39 -17.63
N ALA A 600 -5.20 -4.76 -16.34
CA ALA A 600 -6.12 -5.81 -15.92
C ALA A 600 -7.57 -5.33 -15.70
N GLY A 601 -7.78 -4.02 -15.59
CA GLY A 601 -9.11 -3.40 -15.41
C GLY A 601 -9.61 -3.38 -13.96
N ARG A 602 -8.71 -3.36 -12.98
CA ARG A 602 -9.05 -3.26 -11.55
C ARG A 602 -9.39 -1.82 -11.11
N PRO A 603 -10.19 -1.63 -10.04
CA PRO A 603 -10.89 -2.64 -9.28
C PRO A 603 -12.01 -3.30 -10.08
N THR A 604 -12.23 -4.60 -9.89
CA THR A 604 -13.38 -5.26 -10.51
C THR A 604 -14.67 -4.83 -9.79
N PRO A 605 -15.81 -4.67 -10.50
CA PRO A 605 -17.05 -4.27 -9.87
C PRO A 605 -17.56 -5.25 -8.81
N LEU A 606 -18.31 -4.72 -7.85
CA LEU A 606 -19.16 -5.50 -6.94
C LEU A 606 -20.63 -5.30 -7.35
N TYR A 607 -21.28 -6.36 -7.83
CA TYR A 607 -22.63 -6.29 -8.41
C TYR A 607 -23.68 -6.89 -7.47
N ARG A 608 -24.78 -6.18 -7.20
CA ARG A 608 -25.91 -6.70 -6.40
C ARG A 608 -26.90 -7.45 -7.31
N ALA A 609 -27.03 -8.76 -7.11
CA ALA A 609 -27.82 -9.66 -7.92
C ALA A 609 -29.19 -9.95 -7.28
N ASP A 610 -30.08 -8.96 -7.29
CA ASP A 610 -31.38 -9.03 -6.58
C ASP A 610 -32.30 -10.15 -7.14
N ARG A 611 -32.32 -10.37 -8.46
CA ARG A 611 -33.19 -11.38 -9.09
C ARG A 611 -32.72 -12.79 -8.79
N LEU A 612 -31.41 -13.01 -8.80
CA LEU A 612 -30.81 -14.27 -8.40
C LEU A 612 -30.99 -14.51 -6.89
N ALA A 613 -30.86 -13.48 -6.06
CA ALA A 613 -31.07 -13.58 -4.63
C ALA A 613 -32.48 -14.11 -4.30
N GLU A 614 -33.53 -13.63 -4.99
CA GLU A 614 -34.89 -14.14 -4.82
C GLU A 614 -35.03 -15.63 -5.14
N ARG A 615 -34.35 -16.11 -6.19
CA ARG A 615 -34.42 -17.52 -6.60
C ARG A 615 -33.68 -18.42 -5.63
N VAL A 616 -32.44 -18.05 -5.27
CA VAL A 616 -31.63 -18.74 -4.27
C VAL A 616 -32.38 -18.83 -2.94
N LEU A 617 -33.07 -17.75 -2.54
CA LEU A 617 -33.85 -17.74 -1.30
C LEU A 617 -35.05 -18.70 -1.36
N ARG A 618 -35.72 -18.83 -2.52
CA ARG A 618 -36.79 -19.83 -2.69
C ARG A 618 -36.24 -21.25 -2.57
N GLN A 619 -35.13 -21.55 -3.25
CA GLN A 619 -34.47 -22.85 -3.16
C GLN A 619 -34.05 -23.17 -1.72
N ALA A 620 -33.48 -22.20 -0.99
CA ALA A 620 -33.11 -22.40 0.40
C ALA A 620 -34.32 -22.71 1.29
N ARG A 621 -35.47 -22.04 1.07
CA ARG A 621 -36.73 -22.32 1.80
C ARG A 621 -37.30 -23.70 1.50
N GLU A 622 -37.11 -24.21 0.28
CA GLU A 622 -37.50 -25.58 -0.07
C GLU A 622 -36.66 -26.62 0.67
N ILE A 623 -35.40 -26.29 1.01
CA ILE A 623 -34.51 -27.15 1.80
C ILE A 623 -34.89 -27.08 3.28
N ASP A 624 -34.93 -25.87 3.86
CA ASP A 624 -35.35 -25.63 5.25
C ASP A 624 -35.86 -24.19 5.41
N GLU A 625 -37.19 -24.05 5.43
CA GLU A 625 -37.87 -22.77 5.64
C GLU A 625 -37.55 -22.16 7.01
N GLY A 626 -37.38 -22.98 8.05
CA GLY A 626 -37.07 -22.53 9.40
C GLY A 626 -35.63 -22.06 9.57
N ALA A 627 -34.73 -22.47 8.68
CA ALA A 627 -33.32 -22.10 8.69
C ALA A 627 -32.91 -20.96 7.75
N THR A 628 -33.72 -20.66 6.76
CA THR A 628 -33.43 -19.66 5.73
C THR A 628 -33.68 -18.23 6.22
N PRO A 629 -32.83 -17.23 5.89
CA PRO A 629 -33.07 -15.82 6.26
C PRO A 629 -34.33 -15.23 5.60
N ASP A 630 -34.90 -14.15 6.18
CA ASP A 630 -36.07 -13.48 5.59
C ASP A 630 -35.70 -12.78 4.27
N ARG A 631 -34.50 -12.21 4.22
CA ARG A 631 -33.97 -11.44 3.09
C ARG A 631 -32.51 -11.75 2.79
N LEU A 632 -32.19 -11.82 1.50
CA LEU A 632 -30.84 -12.02 0.99
C LEU A 632 -30.39 -10.81 0.14
N ARG A 633 -29.22 -10.27 0.45
CA ARG A 633 -28.47 -9.34 -0.42
C ARG A 633 -27.27 -10.10 -0.98
N LEU A 634 -27.37 -10.54 -2.23
CA LEU A 634 -26.31 -11.29 -2.91
C LEU A 634 -25.42 -10.35 -3.72
N TYR A 635 -24.14 -10.30 -3.39
CA TYR A 635 -23.12 -9.52 -4.08
C TYR A 635 -22.15 -10.43 -4.82
N LEU A 636 -21.93 -10.15 -6.10
CA LEU A 636 -21.00 -10.86 -6.96
C LEU A 636 -19.72 -10.03 -7.15
N LYS A 637 -18.57 -10.58 -6.76
CA LYS A 637 -17.26 -9.99 -7.06
C LYS A 637 -16.82 -10.39 -8.47
N ARG A 638 -16.89 -9.44 -9.40
CA ARG A 638 -16.86 -9.65 -10.86
C ARG A 638 -15.46 -9.88 -11.45
N GLU A 639 -14.74 -10.91 -11.01
CA GLU A 639 -13.42 -11.26 -11.58
C GLU A 639 -13.52 -11.81 -13.02
N ASP A 640 -14.72 -12.15 -13.50
CA ASP A 640 -15.05 -12.44 -14.88
C ASP A 640 -14.79 -11.27 -15.85
N LEU A 641 -14.82 -10.04 -15.34
CA LEU A 641 -14.56 -8.81 -16.08
C LEU A 641 -13.09 -8.39 -16.08
N ALA A 642 -12.23 -9.05 -15.29
CA ALA A 642 -10.80 -8.81 -15.37
C ALA A 642 -10.28 -9.18 -16.77
N HIS A 643 -9.24 -8.49 -17.24
CA HIS A 643 -8.60 -8.85 -18.51
C HIS A 643 -8.25 -10.34 -18.54
N THR A 644 -8.25 -10.91 -19.73
CA THR A 644 -8.24 -12.37 -20.02
C THR A 644 -9.50 -13.15 -19.62
N GLY A 645 -10.31 -12.65 -18.66
CA GLY A 645 -11.63 -13.17 -18.30
C GLY A 645 -11.71 -13.94 -16.99
N ALA A 646 -10.69 -13.83 -16.13
CA ALA A 646 -10.65 -14.52 -14.84
C ALA A 646 -9.62 -13.89 -13.90
N HIS A 647 -9.74 -14.20 -12.61
CA HIS A 647 -8.80 -13.82 -11.54
C HIS A 647 -7.32 -14.21 -11.78
N LYS A 648 -7.03 -15.12 -12.73
CA LYS A 648 -5.68 -15.62 -13.01
C LYS A 648 -4.71 -14.52 -13.47
N ILE A 649 -5.22 -13.45 -14.09
CA ILE A 649 -4.39 -12.33 -14.55
C ILE A 649 -3.67 -11.62 -13.40
N ASN A 650 -4.25 -11.57 -12.19
CA ASN A 650 -3.63 -10.96 -11.02
C ASN A 650 -2.30 -11.66 -10.69
N ASN A 651 -2.32 -12.99 -10.63
CA ASN A 651 -1.15 -13.83 -10.37
C ASN A 651 -0.13 -13.77 -11.52
N ALA A 652 -0.60 -13.86 -12.77
CA ALA A 652 0.27 -13.88 -13.94
C ALA A 652 1.07 -12.57 -14.07
N LEU A 653 0.43 -11.41 -13.92
CA LEU A 653 1.11 -10.11 -13.95
C LEU A 653 2.14 -9.99 -12.82
N GLY A 654 1.76 -10.35 -11.59
CA GLY A 654 2.65 -10.27 -10.43
C GLY A 654 3.88 -11.16 -10.56
N GLN A 655 3.71 -12.42 -10.99
CA GLN A 655 4.83 -13.34 -11.15
C GLN A 655 5.68 -13.03 -12.39
N ALA A 656 5.10 -12.55 -13.49
CA ALA A 656 5.89 -12.11 -14.64
C ALA A 656 6.71 -10.84 -14.31
N LEU A 657 6.14 -9.92 -13.51
CA LEU A 657 6.88 -8.78 -12.98
C LEU A 657 8.01 -9.22 -12.04
N LEU A 658 7.74 -10.20 -11.16
CA LEU A 658 8.76 -10.82 -10.32
C LEU A 658 9.89 -11.45 -11.16
N ALA A 659 9.56 -12.16 -12.24
CA ALA A 659 10.54 -12.74 -13.14
C ALA A 659 11.48 -11.67 -13.73
N ARG A 660 10.96 -10.50 -14.12
CA ARG A 660 11.79 -9.37 -14.58
C ARG A 660 12.70 -8.83 -13.49
N ARG A 661 12.20 -8.67 -12.27
CA ARG A 661 12.99 -8.22 -11.12
C ARG A 661 14.11 -9.19 -10.75
N LEU A 662 13.87 -10.49 -10.96
CA LEU A 662 14.84 -11.56 -10.82
C LEU A 662 15.86 -11.64 -11.97
N GLY A 663 15.67 -10.88 -13.05
CA GLY A 663 16.51 -10.97 -14.25
C GLY A 663 16.32 -12.27 -15.05
N LYS A 664 15.21 -12.99 -14.84
CA LYS A 664 14.88 -14.20 -15.60
C LYS A 664 14.45 -13.80 -17.02
N THR A 665 14.92 -14.56 -18.00
CA THR A 665 14.75 -14.27 -19.43
C THR A 665 13.73 -15.17 -20.12
N ARG A 666 13.14 -16.11 -19.37
CA ARG A 666 12.13 -17.05 -19.87
C ARG A 666 11.11 -17.35 -18.78
N VAL A 667 9.87 -17.56 -19.19
CA VAL A 667 8.77 -17.99 -18.31
C VAL A 667 8.20 -19.32 -18.80
N ILE A 668 7.87 -20.19 -17.86
CA ILE A 668 7.07 -21.39 -18.10
C ILE A 668 5.82 -21.40 -17.22
N ALA A 669 4.78 -22.10 -17.67
CA ALA A 669 3.57 -22.38 -16.89
C ALA A 669 2.94 -23.71 -17.31
N GLU A 670 2.03 -24.22 -16.49
CA GLU A 670 1.11 -25.31 -16.77
C GLU A 670 -0.28 -24.77 -17.13
N THR A 671 -1.13 -25.57 -17.77
CA THR A 671 -2.57 -25.25 -17.78
C THR A 671 -3.43 -26.49 -18.07
N GLY A 672 -4.64 -26.51 -17.49
CA GLY A 672 -5.70 -27.47 -17.80
C GLY A 672 -6.77 -26.77 -18.65
N ALA A 673 -7.71 -26.06 -18.01
CA ALA A 673 -8.73 -25.25 -18.68
C ALA A 673 -8.22 -24.16 -19.68
N GLY A 674 -6.91 -23.89 -19.71
CA GLY A 674 -6.28 -22.90 -20.59
C GLY A 674 -6.25 -21.46 -20.06
N GLN A 675 -7.06 -21.11 -19.06
CA GLN A 675 -7.13 -19.75 -18.53
C GLN A 675 -5.82 -19.27 -17.89
N HIS A 676 -5.13 -20.13 -17.13
CA HIS A 676 -3.82 -19.78 -16.56
C HIS A 676 -2.76 -19.63 -17.65
N GLY A 677 -2.76 -20.51 -18.65
CA GLY A 677 -1.87 -20.42 -19.80
C GLY A 677 -2.06 -19.13 -20.59
N VAL A 678 -3.31 -18.75 -20.87
CA VAL A 678 -3.65 -17.48 -21.54
C VAL A 678 -3.23 -16.27 -20.71
N ALA A 679 -3.46 -16.28 -19.40
CA ALA A 679 -3.04 -15.19 -18.51
C ALA A 679 -1.52 -15.03 -18.48
N THR A 680 -0.79 -16.14 -18.38
CA THR A 680 0.69 -16.15 -18.40
C THR A 680 1.23 -15.68 -19.75
N ALA A 681 0.72 -16.21 -20.85
CA ALA A 681 1.10 -15.78 -22.20
C ALA A 681 0.83 -14.28 -22.41
N THR A 682 -0.29 -13.77 -21.88
CA THR A 682 -0.65 -12.35 -21.94
C THR A 682 0.36 -11.48 -21.17
N ALA A 683 0.68 -11.85 -19.92
CA ALA A 683 1.67 -11.13 -19.11
C ALA A 683 3.06 -11.19 -19.76
N CYS A 684 3.47 -12.34 -20.27
CA CYS A 684 4.73 -12.51 -20.98
C CYS A 684 4.82 -11.67 -22.25
N ALA A 685 3.75 -11.63 -23.06
CA ALA A 685 3.69 -10.78 -24.25
C ALA A 685 3.83 -9.29 -23.89
N LEU A 686 3.14 -8.83 -22.83
CA LEU A 686 3.24 -7.46 -22.33
C LEU A 686 4.68 -7.10 -21.93
N PHE A 687 5.40 -8.04 -21.32
CA PHE A 687 6.76 -7.83 -20.81
C PHE A 687 7.87 -8.20 -21.79
N GLY A 688 7.54 -8.71 -22.98
CA GLY A 688 8.53 -9.21 -23.94
C GLY A 688 9.32 -10.43 -23.45
N LEU A 689 8.69 -11.29 -22.64
CA LEU A 689 9.31 -12.52 -22.12
C LEU A 689 8.90 -13.74 -22.99
N PRO A 690 9.86 -14.57 -23.44
CA PRO A 690 9.56 -15.89 -24.00
C PRO A 690 8.72 -16.73 -23.03
N CYS A 691 7.62 -17.31 -23.54
CA CYS A 691 6.67 -18.08 -22.75
C CYS A 691 6.47 -19.49 -23.32
N VAL A 692 6.57 -20.50 -22.47
CA VAL A 692 6.21 -21.88 -22.80
C VAL A 692 5.14 -22.37 -21.84
N VAL A 693 4.00 -22.81 -22.37
CA VAL A 693 2.89 -23.35 -21.59
C VAL A 693 2.76 -24.85 -21.86
N TYR A 694 2.85 -25.65 -20.80
CA TYR A 694 2.59 -27.08 -20.83
C TYR A 694 1.10 -27.35 -20.66
N MET A 695 0.51 -28.18 -21.52
CA MET A 695 -0.91 -28.50 -21.49
C MET A 695 -1.13 -29.96 -21.87
N GLY A 696 -1.99 -30.65 -21.11
CA GLY A 696 -2.35 -32.04 -21.39
C GLY A 696 -3.06 -32.18 -22.75
N ALA A 697 -2.80 -33.27 -23.47
CA ALA A 697 -3.39 -33.51 -24.78
C ALA A 697 -4.92 -33.50 -24.77
N GLU A 698 -5.54 -34.12 -23.76
CA GLU A 698 -7.00 -34.11 -23.64
C GLU A 698 -7.54 -32.71 -23.39
N ASP A 699 -6.84 -31.93 -22.55
CA ASP A 699 -7.21 -30.55 -22.25
C ASP A 699 -7.07 -29.65 -23.48
N MET A 700 -6.04 -29.85 -24.31
CA MET A 700 -5.85 -29.11 -25.57
C MET A 700 -7.02 -29.30 -26.52
N ASP A 701 -7.54 -30.51 -26.64
CA ASP A 701 -8.70 -30.82 -27.47
C ASP A 701 -9.98 -30.19 -26.90
N ARG A 702 -10.20 -30.34 -25.58
CA ARG A 702 -11.37 -29.78 -24.88
C ARG A 702 -11.39 -28.24 -24.91
N GLN A 703 -10.22 -27.60 -24.89
CA GLN A 703 -10.03 -26.16 -24.71
C GLN A 703 -9.29 -25.49 -25.88
N ARG A 704 -9.47 -26.02 -27.09
CA ARG A 704 -8.85 -25.53 -28.34
C ARG A 704 -8.88 -24.00 -28.51
N PRO A 705 -9.96 -23.27 -28.19
CA PRO A 705 -9.95 -21.81 -28.27
C PRO A 705 -8.87 -21.13 -27.42
N ASN A 706 -8.57 -21.66 -26.22
CA ASN A 706 -7.52 -21.11 -25.36
C ASN A 706 -6.12 -21.46 -25.89
N VAL A 707 -5.92 -22.63 -26.49
CA VAL A 707 -4.66 -22.98 -27.19
C VAL A 707 -4.36 -21.97 -28.30
N LEU A 708 -5.36 -21.67 -29.15
CA LEU A 708 -5.23 -20.69 -30.23
C LEU A 708 -4.91 -19.29 -29.69
N ARG A 709 -5.53 -18.87 -28.58
CA ARG A 709 -5.23 -17.60 -27.91
C ARG A 709 -3.79 -17.54 -27.42
N MET A 710 -3.27 -18.61 -26.81
CA MET A 710 -1.88 -18.67 -26.35
C MET A 710 -0.88 -18.53 -27.51
N HIS A 711 -1.12 -19.22 -28.63
CA HIS A 711 -0.29 -19.07 -29.83
C HIS A 711 -0.35 -17.65 -30.41
N ALA A 712 -1.54 -17.05 -30.46
CA ALA A 712 -1.70 -15.67 -30.93
C ALA A 712 -0.96 -14.63 -30.06
N LEU A 713 -0.78 -14.94 -28.77
CA LEU A 713 0.01 -14.15 -27.82
C LEU A 713 1.52 -14.43 -27.91
N GLY A 714 1.95 -15.34 -28.80
CA GLY A 714 3.35 -15.68 -29.01
C GLY A 714 3.92 -16.73 -28.05
N ALA A 715 3.07 -17.42 -27.28
CA ALA A 715 3.51 -18.52 -26.43
C ALA A 715 3.66 -19.83 -27.23
N GLU A 716 4.69 -20.61 -26.86
CA GLU A 716 4.81 -22.01 -27.27
C GLU A 716 3.89 -22.86 -26.39
N VAL A 717 2.97 -23.62 -26.97
CA VAL A 717 2.12 -24.56 -26.22
C VAL A 717 2.67 -25.97 -26.44
N ARG A 718 3.20 -26.59 -25.38
CA ARG A 718 3.77 -27.94 -25.40
C ARG A 718 2.76 -28.96 -24.93
N GLN A 719 2.41 -29.87 -25.82
CA GLN A 719 1.50 -30.97 -25.56
C GLN A 719 2.14 -32.00 -24.63
N VAL A 720 1.40 -32.42 -23.60
CA VAL A 720 1.81 -33.48 -22.68
C VAL A 720 0.94 -34.71 -22.92
N MET A 721 1.59 -35.80 -23.31
CA MET A 721 0.96 -37.09 -23.65
C MET A 721 1.14 -38.16 -22.57
N SER A 722 1.92 -37.86 -21.52
CA SER A 722 2.19 -38.79 -20.43
C SER A 722 1.01 -38.87 -19.46
N GLY A 723 0.87 -39.99 -18.76
CA GLY A 723 -0.14 -40.16 -17.71
C GLY A 723 -1.56 -40.13 -18.25
N SER A 724 -2.44 -39.36 -17.60
CA SER A 724 -3.80 -39.13 -18.09
C SER A 724 -3.86 -37.96 -19.09
N ALA A 725 -2.73 -37.34 -19.40
CA ALA A 725 -2.63 -36.23 -20.34
C ALA A 725 -3.55 -35.05 -19.97
N THR A 726 -3.58 -34.74 -18.67
CA THR A 726 -4.35 -33.65 -18.04
C THR A 726 -3.45 -32.66 -17.27
N LEU A 727 -4.04 -31.71 -16.55
CA LEU A 727 -3.35 -30.71 -15.72
C LEU A 727 -2.26 -31.29 -14.79
N LYS A 728 -2.50 -32.45 -14.15
CA LYS A 728 -1.51 -33.09 -13.27
C LYS A 728 -0.21 -33.39 -14.01
N ASP A 729 -0.30 -33.91 -15.23
CA ASP A 729 0.88 -34.28 -16.03
C ASP A 729 1.57 -33.04 -16.59
N ALA A 730 0.80 -32.01 -16.97
CA ALA A 730 1.35 -30.72 -17.35
C ALA A 730 2.19 -30.06 -16.24
N ILE A 731 1.72 -30.14 -14.99
CA ILE A 731 2.47 -29.68 -13.81
C ILE A 731 3.81 -30.43 -13.68
N ASN A 732 3.81 -31.75 -13.87
CA ASN A 732 5.01 -32.57 -13.77
C ASN A 732 6.05 -32.19 -14.84
N GLU A 733 5.62 -32.00 -16.09
CA GLU A 733 6.52 -31.59 -17.18
C GLU A 733 7.04 -30.16 -17.01
N ALA A 734 6.21 -29.22 -16.57
CA ALA A 734 6.65 -27.86 -16.24
C ALA A 734 7.69 -27.85 -15.11
N MET A 735 7.49 -28.66 -14.07
CA MET A 735 8.49 -28.82 -13.01
C MET A 735 9.80 -29.43 -13.54
N ARG A 736 9.74 -30.44 -14.41
CA ARG A 736 10.95 -31.03 -15.03
C ARG A 736 11.74 -30.01 -15.85
N ASP A 737 11.06 -29.20 -16.67
CA ASP A 737 11.69 -28.10 -17.42
C ASP A 737 12.38 -27.12 -16.45
N TRP A 738 11.68 -26.74 -15.38
CA TRP A 738 12.23 -25.80 -14.40
C TRP A 738 13.51 -26.32 -13.75
N VAL A 739 13.55 -27.59 -13.36
CA VAL A 739 14.75 -28.24 -12.80
C VAL A 739 15.95 -28.05 -13.72
N THR A 740 15.74 -28.22 -15.04
CA THR A 740 16.81 -28.14 -16.03
C THR A 740 17.23 -26.69 -16.32
N ASN A 741 16.32 -25.71 -16.19
CA ASN A 741 16.51 -24.34 -16.68
C ASN A 741 16.41 -23.23 -15.60
N VAL A 742 16.56 -23.59 -14.32
CA VAL A 742 16.39 -22.67 -13.16
C VAL A 742 17.13 -21.32 -13.28
N GLY A 743 18.34 -21.32 -13.86
CA GLY A 743 19.17 -20.12 -13.95
C GLY A 743 18.49 -19.00 -14.75
N SER A 744 17.82 -19.34 -15.85
CA SER A 744 17.21 -18.39 -16.79
C SER A 744 15.68 -18.35 -16.73
N THR A 745 15.04 -19.38 -16.16
CA THR A 745 13.59 -19.58 -16.24
C THR A 745 12.88 -19.35 -14.91
N HIS A 746 11.80 -18.56 -14.94
CA HIS A 746 10.83 -18.48 -13.86
C HIS A 746 9.62 -19.38 -14.16
N TYR A 747 9.17 -20.16 -13.17
CA TYR A 747 7.95 -20.96 -13.28
C TYR A 747 6.78 -20.18 -12.67
N VAL A 748 5.80 -19.80 -13.50
CA VAL A 748 4.58 -19.15 -13.05
C VAL A 748 3.55 -20.22 -12.69
N LEU A 749 3.56 -20.62 -11.42
CA LEU A 749 2.62 -21.61 -10.90
C LEU A 749 1.20 -21.02 -10.78
N GLY A 750 0.19 -21.76 -11.26
CA GLY A 750 -1.14 -21.23 -11.55
C GLY A 750 -2.14 -21.14 -10.40
N SER A 751 -1.81 -21.68 -9.21
CA SER A 751 -2.71 -21.67 -8.05
C SER A 751 -1.97 -21.57 -6.72
N ALA A 752 -2.68 -21.35 -5.61
CA ALA A 752 -2.11 -21.28 -4.26
C ALA A 752 -1.73 -22.68 -3.72
N MET A 753 -0.97 -23.44 -4.51
CA MET A 753 -0.47 -24.78 -4.23
C MET A 753 1.04 -24.84 -4.45
N GLY A 754 1.63 -26.04 -4.44
CA GLY A 754 3.04 -26.21 -4.72
C GLY A 754 3.94 -25.99 -3.49
N PRO A 755 5.26 -26.19 -3.64
CA PRO A 755 6.20 -25.97 -2.55
C PRO A 755 6.27 -24.49 -2.19
N HIS A 756 6.55 -24.20 -0.92
CA HIS A 756 6.91 -22.85 -0.51
C HIS A 756 8.10 -22.32 -1.34
N PRO A 757 8.06 -21.07 -1.83
CA PRO A 757 7.16 -19.96 -1.45
C PRO A 757 5.89 -19.77 -2.31
N TYR A 758 5.57 -20.66 -3.26
CA TYR A 758 4.46 -20.43 -4.21
C TYR A 758 3.09 -20.17 -3.56
N PRO A 759 2.63 -20.95 -2.55
CA PRO A 759 1.35 -20.68 -1.90
C PRO A 759 1.26 -19.25 -1.34
N THR A 760 2.33 -18.76 -0.74
CA THR A 760 2.43 -17.39 -0.19
C THR A 760 2.38 -16.35 -1.31
N ILE A 761 3.18 -16.53 -2.37
CA ILE A 761 3.24 -15.62 -3.52
C ILE A 761 1.85 -15.48 -4.15
N VAL A 762 1.22 -16.60 -4.49
CA VAL A 762 -0.07 -16.58 -5.19
C VAL A 762 -1.16 -15.99 -4.30
N ARG A 763 -1.18 -16.30 -3.00
CA ARG A 763 -2.12 -15.68 -2.05
C ARG A 763 -1.95 -14.17 -1.99
N ASP A 764 -0.71 -13.69 -1.85
CA ASP A 764 -0.42 -12.26 -1.73
C ASP A 764 -0.83 -11.50 -3.01
N LEU A 765 -0.61 -12.09 -4.19
CA LEU A 765 -1.01 -11.51 -5.48
C LEU A 765 -2.53 -11.54 -5.73
N GLN A 766 -3.25 -12.50 -5.14
CA GLN A 766 -4.71 -12.63 -5.29
C GLN A 766 -5.50 -11.90 -4.20
N ARG A 767 -4.85 -11.51 -3.09
CA ARG A 767 -5.47 -10.83 -1.94
C ARG A 767 -6.25 -9.57 -2.31
N VAL A 768 -5.87 -8.90 -3.40
CA VAL A 768 -6.54 -7.71 -3.93
C VAL A 768 -8.05 -7.91 -4.10
N ILE A 769 -8.50 -9.15 -4.39
CA ILE A 769 -9.92 -9.48 -4.58
C ILE A 769 -10.70 -9.26 -3.28
N GLY A 770 -10.22 -9.82 -2.16
CA GLY A 770 -10.86 -9.69 -0.86
C GLY A 770 -10.75 -8.27 -0.30
N ASP A 771 -9.58 -7.63 -0.45
CA ASP A 771 -9.36 -6.26 0.02
C ASP A 771 -10.28 -5.25 -0.70
N GLU A 772 -10.43 -5.34 -2.03
CA GLU A 772 -11.40 -4.52 -2.77
C GLU A 772 -12.83 -4.79 -2.34
N SER A 773 -13.20 -6.07 -2.17
CA SER A 773 -14.57 -6.48 -1.82
C SER A 773 -15.00 -5.92 -0.47
N ALA A 774 -14.11 -5.94 0.52
CA ALA A 774 -14.38 -5.37 1.84
C ALA A 774 -14.64 -3.87 1.76
N THR A 775 -13.78 -3.11 1.08
CA THR A 775 -13.96 -1.65 0.92
C THR A 775 -15.22 -1.32 0.12
N GLN A 776 -15.52 -2.07 -0.93
CA GLN A 776 -16.72 -1.89 -1.74
C GLN A 776 -18.00 -2.17 -0.95
N LEU A 777 -18.02 -3.25 -0.14
CA LEU A 777 -19.15 -3.56 0.75
C LEU A 777 -19.32 -2.51 1.85
N GLU A 778 -18.24 -2.09 2.51
CA GLU A 778 -18.34 -1.02 3.52
C GLU A 778 -18.95 0.27 2.93
N ARG A 779 -18.64 0.62 1.67
CA ARG A 779 -19.24 1.78 0.99
C ARG A 779 -20.72 1.61 0.65
N LEU A 780 -21.13 0.41 0.25
CA LEU A 780 -22.50 0.13 -0.22
C LEU A 780 -23.46 -0.24 0.92
N GLU A 781 -22.95 -0.97 1.90
CA GLU A 781 -23.72 -1.61 2.97
C GLU A 781 -23.39 -1.06 4.37
N GLY A 782 -22.29 -0.32 4.54
CA GLY A 782 -21.82 0.15 5.85
C GLY A 782 -21.30 -0.97 6.75
N ARG A 783 -21.20 -2.21 6.25
CA ARG A 783 -20.76 -3.41 6.98
C ARG A 783 -20.09 -4.45 6.08
N LEU A 784 -19.34 -5.36 6.71
CA LEU A 784 -18.78 -6.56 6.09
C LEU A 784 -19.88 -7.60 5.77
N PRO A 785 -19.63 -8.60 4.89
CA PRO A 785 -20.64 -9.61 4.57
C PRO A 785 -20.85 -10.57 5.75
N ASP A 786 -22.01 -11.21 5.81
CA ASP A 786 -22.28 -12.29 6.78
C ASP A 786 -21.65 -13.62 6.32
N LEU A 787 -21.54 -13.83 4.99
CA LEU A 787 -20.93 -15.00 4.36
C LEU A 787 -20.09 -14.58 3.14
N ALA A 788 -18.86 -15.08 3.04
CA ALA A 788 -18.03 -15.01 1.84
C ALA A 788 -17.79 -16.41 1.26
N LEU A 789 -18.09 -16.60 -0.03
CA LEU A 789 -18.12 -17.90 -0.72
C LEU A 789 -17.34 -17.86 -2.04
N ALA A 790 -16.56 -18.91 -2.31
CA ALA A 790 -15.82 -19.07 -3.56
C ALA A 790 -15.72 -20.55 -3.97
N CYS A 791 -15.54 -20.85 -5.25
CA CYS A 791 -15.23 -22.22 -5.70
C CYS A 791 -13.76 -22.57 -5.40
N VAL A 792 -13.46 -23.85 -5.18
CA VAL A 792 -12.11 -24.29 -4.85
C VAL A 792 -11.69 -25.51 -5.68
N GLY A 793 -10.62 -25.32 -6.46
CA GLY A 793 -9.78 -26.40 -6.99
C GLY A 793 -8.44 -26.33 -6.26
N GLY A 794 -7.40 -25.83 -6.92
CA GLY A 794 -6.14 -25.50 -6.24
C GLY A 794 -6.22 -24.32 -5.25
N GLY A 795 -7.30 -23.53 -5.26
CA GLY A 795 -7.62 -22.54 -4.21
C GLY A 795 -7.18 -21.08 -4.39
N SER A 796 -6.61 -20.65 -5.52
CA SER A 796 -6.14 -19.26 -5.69
C SER A 796 -7.22 -18.19 -5.59
N ASN A 797 -8.39 -18.39 -6.22
CA ASN A 797 -9.49 -17.42 -6.18
C ASN A 797 -10.11 -17.39 -4.77
N ALA A 798 -10.31 -18.57 -4.17
CA ALA A 798 -10.87 -18.70 -2.83
C ALA A 798 -9.99 -18.00 -1.80
N ILE A 799 -8.70 -18.29 -1.76
CA ILE A 799 -7.82 -17.62 -0.80
C ILE A 799 -7.69 -16.12 -1.09
N GLY A 800 -7.71 -15.70 -2.36
CA GLY A 800 -7.69 -14.29 -2.75
C GLY A 800 -8.90 -13.51 -2.22
N LEU A 801 -10.10 -14.07 -2.35
CA LEU A 801 -11.35 -13.48 -1.83
C LEU A 801 -11.41 -13.52 -0.29
N LEU A 802 -11.08 -14.68 0.30
CA LEU A 802 -11.33 -14.96 1.71
C LEU A 802 -10.25 -14.38 2.64
N SER A 803 -9.02 -14.13 2.15
CA SER A 803 -7.87 -13.69 2.98
C SER A 803 -8.18 -12.50 3.87
N ARG A 804 -8.91 -11.49 3.35
CA ARG A 804 -9.29 -10.28 4.10
C ARG A 804 -10.19 -10.59 5.30
N PHE A 805 -10.94 -11.69 5.25
CA PHE A 805 -11.98 -12.03 6.22
C PHE A 805 -11.59 -13.13 7.20
N ILE A 806 -10.39 -13.74 7.08
CA ILE A 806 -9.97 -14.85 7.96
C ILE A 806 -10.05 -14.48 9.44
N GLY A 807 -9.61 -13.26 9.82
CA GLY A 807 -9.70 -12.77 11.20
C GLY A 807 -11.01 -12.09 11.57
N GLU A 808 -12.04 -12.15 10.72
CA GLU A 808 -13.35 -11.59 11.02
C GLU A 808 -14.25 -12.67 11.63
N PRO A 809 -14.46 -12.69 12.95
CA PRO A 809 -15.29 -13.72 13.57
C PRO A 809 -16.75 -13.62 13.13
N SER A 810 -17.22 -12.44 12.69
CA SER A 810 -18.58 -12.22 12.21
C SER A 810 -18.81 -12.68 10.78
N VAL A 811 -17.76 -13.05 10.03
CA VAL A 811 -17.86 -13.42 8.61
C VAL A 811 -17.67 -14.93 8.47
N ARG A 812 -18.72 -15.63 8.07
CA ARG A 812 -18.63 -17.05 7.67
C ARG A 812 -17.81 -17.14 6.38
N LEU A 813 -16.90 -18.10 6.31
CA LEU A 813 -16.13 -18.37 5.10
C LEU A 813 -16.51 -19.74 4.58
N ALA A 814 -16.85 -19.84 3.30
CA ALA A 814 -17.23 -21.08 2.68
C ALA A 814 -16.50 -21.30 1.36
N VAL A 815 -16.32 -22.57 1.00
CA VAL A 815 -15.86 -22.98 -0.33
C VAL A 815 -16.75 -24.05 -0.94
N ALA A 816 -16.83 -24.03 -2.27
CA ALA A 816 -17.53 -25.03 -3.07
C ALA A 816 -16.54 -25.90 -3.86
N GLU A 817 -16.52 -27.19 -3.56
CA GLU A 817 -15.76 -28.23 -4.28
C GLU A 817 -16.58 -28.86 -5.41
N ALA A 818 -15.88 -29.49 -6.36
CA ALA A 818 -16.52 -30.28 -7.41
C ALA A 818 -16.74 -31.73 -6.94
N ALA A 819 -18.01 -32.12 -6.80
CA ALA A 819 -18.41 -33.48 -6.49
C ALA A 819 -18.43 -34.39 -7.73
N GLY A 820 -18.18 -33.87 -8.94
CA GLY A 820 -18.21 -34.65 -10.18
C GLY A 820 -19.58 -35.34 -10.36
N ASP A 821 -19.56 -36.68 -10.42
CA ASP A 821 -20.77 -37.50 -10.51
C ASP A 821 -21.43 -37.77 -9.14
N GLY A 822 -20.77 -37.38 -8.04
CA GLY A 822 -21.13 -37.64 -6.65
C GLY A 822 -19.90 -38.12 -5.86
N ILE A 823 -19.73 -37.68 -4.61
CA ILE A 823 -18.54 -38.03 -3.80
C ILE A 823 -18.49 -39.56 -3.56
N GLU A 824 -19.64 -40.15 -3.27
CA GLU A 824 -19.83 -41.58 -3.04
C GLU A 824 -19.51 -42.46 -4.26
N THR A 825 -19.49 -41.88 -5.46
CA THR A 825 -19.13 -42.60 -6.69
C THR A 825 -17.62 -42.79 -6.85
N GLY A 826 -16.82 -42.05 -6.07
CA GLY A 826 -15.36 -41.96 -6.24
C GLY A 826 -14.92 -41.16 -7.47
N ARG A 827 -15.86 -40.63 -8.28
CA ARG A 827 -15.59 -39.79 -9.45
C ARG A 827 -15.88 -38.32 -9.13
N HIS A 828 -14.97 -37.71 -8.38
CA HIS A 828 -15.08 -36.33 -7.92
C HIS A 828 -13.72 -35.64 -7.83
N ALA A 829 -13.71 -34.33 -7.57
CA ALA A 829 -12.50 -33.56 -7.28
C ALA A 829 -12.54 -32.88 -5.89
N ALA A 830 -13.46 -33.29 -5.03
CA ALA A 830 -13.62 -32.77 -3.66
C ALA A 830 -12.52 -33.27 -2.70
N ALA A 831 -11.32 -32.67 -2.79
CA ALA A 831 -10.14 -33.05 -2.03
C ALA A 831 -10.24 -32.77 -0.52
N VAL A 832 -11.02 -31.77 -0.10
CA VAL A 832 -11.23 -31.45 1.31
C VAL A 832 -12.29 -32.36 1.92
N ALA A 833 -13.42 -32.54 1.23
CA ALA A 833 -14.53 -33.35 1.73
C ALA A 833 -14.27 -34.87 1.65
N GLY A 834 -13.64 -35.34 0.56
CA GLY A 834 -13.42 -36.77 0.29
C GLY A 834 -11.96 -37.24 0.37
N GLY A 835 -11.02 -36.33 0.65
CA GLY A 835 -9.59 -36.63 0.68
C GLY A 835 -9.00 -36.87 2.06
N SER A 836 -7.68 -37.04 2.11
CA SER A 836 -6.92 -37.18 3.34
C SER A 836 -5.56 -36.46 3.25
N PRO A 837 -4.86 -36.20 4.38
CA PRO A 837 -3.57 -35.55 4.34
C PRO A 837 -2.51 -36.35 3.56
N GLY A 838 -1.90 -35.73 2.57
CA GLY A 838 -0.88 -36.34 1.70
C GLY A 838 0.09 -35.31 1.14
N ILE A 839 1.09 -35.77 0.38
CA ILE A 839 2.08 -34.90 -0.26
C ILE A 839 1.86 -34.97 -1.77
N LEU A 840 1.53 -33.83 -2.38
CA LEU A 840 1.32 -33.72 -3.81
C LEU A 840 1.96 -32.43 -4.33
N HIS A 841 2.66 -32.54 -5.46
CA HIS A 841 3.27 -31.42 -6.18
C HIS A 841 4.11 -30.47 -5.29
N GLY A 842 4.85 -31.01 -4.32
CA GLY A 842 5.80 -30.22 -3.52
C GLY A 842 5.29 -29.70 -2.19
N ALA A 843 4.03 -29.94 -1.81
CA ALA A 843 3.50 -29.56 -0.50
C ALA A 843 2.68 -30.67 0.13
N ARG A 844 2.66 -30.69 1.48
CA ARG A 844 1.71 -31.48 2.25
C ARG A 844 0.36 -30.75 2.31
N SER A 845 -0.71 -31.38 1.88
CA SER A 845 -2.07 -30.80 1.86
C SER A 845 -3.12 -31.89 2.05
N LEU A 846 -4.41 -31.58 1.83
CA LEU A 846 -5.46 -32.58 1.61
C LEU A 846 -5.51 -32.96 0.13
N MET A 847 -5.68 -34.25 -0.14
CA MET A 847 -5.73 -34.81 -1.50
C MET A 847 -6.52 -36.12 -1.57
N LEU A 848 -7.00 -36.43 -2.77
CA LEU A 848 -7.59 -37.71 -3.12
C LEU A 848 -6.46 -38.74 -3.30
N GLN A 849 -6.45 -39.75 -2.44
CA GLN A 849 -5.47 -40.82 -2.47
C GLN A 849 -6.09 -42.13 -1.97
N ASP A 850 -5.59 -43.25 -2.47
CA ASP A 850 -5.96 -44.56 -1.97
C ASP A 850 -5.24 -44.90 -0.66
N ARG A 851 -5.51 -46.09 -0.13
CA ARG A 851 -4.91 -46.58 1.13
C ARG A 851 -3.39 -46.73 1.08
N ASP A 852 -2.82 -46.86 -0.12
CA ASP A 852 -1.38 -47.04 -0.36
C ASP A 852 -0.71 -45.68 -0.65
N GLY A 853 -1.46 -44.58 -0.56
CA GLY A 853 -0.99 -43.21 -0.80
C GLY A 853 -0.81 -42.87 -2.28
N GLN A 854 -1.36 -43.67 -3.20
CA GLN A 854 -1.36 -43.34 -4.62
C GLN A 854 -2.42 -42.30 -4.92
N VAL A 855 -2.08 -41.33 -5.78
CA VAL A 855 -2.99 -40.25 -6.17
C VAL A 855 -4.17 -40.85 -6.95
N VAL A 856 -5.39 -40.65 -6.45
CA VAL A 856 -6.62 -40.99 -7.18
C VAL A 856 -6.89 -39.91 -8.23
N GLU A 857 -7.32 -40.33 -9.41
CA GLU A 857 -7.66 -39.40 -10.48
C GLU A 857 -8.91 -38.58 -10.11
N ALA A 858 -8.81 -37.27 -10.24
CA ALA A 858 -9.94 -36.38 -10.02
C ALA A 858 -10.92 -36.46 -11.19
N HIS A 859 -12.19 -36.11 -10.94
CA HIS A 859 -13.19 -35.99 -11.99
C HIS A 859 -14.10 -34.79 -11.76
N SER A 860 -14.17 -33.91 -12.77
CA SER A 860 -15.23 -32.91 -12.92
C SER A 860 -15.31 -32.43 -14.37
N LEU A 861 -16.50 -32.06 -14.82
CA LEU A 861 -16.71 -31.35 -16.08
C LEU A 861 -16.03 -29.97 -16.09
N SER A 862 -15.78 -29.40 -14.92
CA SER A 862 -15.03 -28.15 -14.75
C SER A 862 -13.52 -28.41 -14.69
N ALA A 863 -12.83 -28.23 -15.81
CA ALA A 863 -11.39 -28.44 -15.91
C ALA A 863 -10.55 -27.58 -14.93
N GLY A 864 -11.07 -26.46 -14.42
CA GLY A 864 -10.39 -25.65 -13.41
C GLY A 864 -10.54 -26.17 -11.97
N LEU A 865 -11.53 -27.04 -11.71
CA LEU A 865 -11.73 -27.71 -10.42
C LEU A 865 -11.26 -29.17 -10.44
N ASP A 866 -11.02 -29.74 -11.62
CA ASP A 866 -10.53 -31.10 -11.82
C ASP A 866 -9.06 -31.26 -11.37
N TYR A 867 -8.84 -31.25 -10.06
CA TYR A 867 -7.53 -31.36 -9.43
C TYR A 867 -7.65 -32.19 -8.14
N PRO A 868 -6.83 -33.23 -7.94
CA PRO A 868 -6.99 -34.17 -6.81
C PRO A 868 -6.48 -33.63 -5.48
N GLY A 869 -6.16 -32.34 -5.36
CA GLY A 869 -5.62 -31.75 -4.13
C GLY A 869 -6.16 -30.35 -3.88
N VAL A 870 -5.66 -29.71 -2.82
CA VAL A 870 -6.02 -28.32 -2.50
C VAL A 870 -4.80 -27.54 -2.00
N GLY A 871 -4.84 -26.21 -2.05
CA GLY A 871 -3.80 -25.36 -1.48
C GLY A 871 -3.61 -25.56 0.03
N PRO A 872 -2.38 -25.54 0.56
CA PRO A 872 -2.10 -25.89 1.96
C PRO A 872 -2.74 -24.92 2.97
N GLN A 873 -2.93 -23.65 2.61
CA GLN A 873 -3.63 -22.70 3.49
C GLN A 873 -5.14 -23.00 3.58
N ILE A 874 -5.77 -23.41 2.48
CA ILE A 874 -7.17 -23.84 2.49
C ILE A 874 -7.34 -25.10 3.34
N ALA A 875 -6.45 -26.09 3.18
CA ALA A 875 -6.43 -27.29 4.03
C ALA A 875 -6.27 -26.93 5.52
N ALA A 876 -5.37 -26.00 5.84
CA ALA A 876 -5.18 -25.51 7.20
C ALA A 876 -6.42 -24.82 7.77
N LEU A 877 -7.13 -24.00 6.97
CA LEU A 877 -8.37 -23.33 7.39
C LEU A 877 -9.52 -24.33 7.61
N ALA A 878 -9.65 -25.32 6.72
CA ALA A 878 -10.65 -26.37 6.83
C ALA A 878 -10.43 -27.22 8.10
N VAL A 879 -9.21 -27.72 8.32
CA VAL A 879 -8.89 -28.53 9.51
C VAL A 879 -9.01 -27.74 10.81
N ALA A 880 -8.76 -26.44 10.78
CA ALA A 880 -8.96 -25.56 11.93
C ALA A 880 -10.44 -25.20 12.18
N GLY A 881 -11.38 -25.65 11.34
CA GLY A 881 -12.80 -25.33 11.46
C GLY A 881 -13.15 -23.88 11.11
N ARG A 882 -12.24 -23.14 10.46
CA ARG A 882 -12.48 -21.74 10.05
C ARG A 882 -13.25 -21.63 8.73
N LEU A 883 -13.30 -22.72 7.96
CA LEU A 883 -13.86 -22.78 6.62
C LEU A 883 -14.98 -23.82 6.53
N GLU A 884 -16.16 -23.37 6.11
CA GLU A 884 -17.30 -24.23 5.77
C GLU A 884 -17.08 -24.86 4.39
N LEU A 885 -17.46 -26.13 4.26
CA LEU A 885 -17.22 -26.93 3.06
C LEU A 885 -18.56 -27.37 2.49
N ALA A 886 -18.73 -27.14 1.19
CA ALA A 886 -19.82 -27.71 0.41
C ALA A 886 -19.28 -28.23 -0.91
N ALA A 887 -20.00 -29.15 -1.53
CA ALA A 887 -19.66 -29.68 -2.85
C ALA A 887 -20.92 -29.72 -3.73
N ALA A 888 -20.73 -29.50 -5.02
CA ALA A 888 -21.80 -29.61 -6.01
C ALA A 888 -21.38 -30.59 -7.10
N THR A 889 -22.32 -31.41 -7.55
CA THR A 889 -22.16 -32.29 -8.71
C THR A 889 -22.12 -31.47 -9.99
N ASP A 890 -21.61 -32.08 -11.07
CA ASP A 890 -21.56 -31.42 -12.38
C ASP A 890 -22.98 -31.05 -12.88
N ALA A 891 -23.99 -31.87 -12.56
CA ALA A 891 -25.39 -31.60 -12.91
C ALA A 891 -25.93 -30.35 -12.19
N GLU A 892 -25.67 -30.21 -10.89
CA GLU A 892 -26.07 -29.05 -10.09
C GLU A 892 -25.35 -27.78 -10.56
N ALA A 893 -24.05 -27.88 -10.86
CA ALA A 893 -23.27 -26.77 -11.38
C ALA A 893 -23.81 -26.28 -12.74
N ILE A 894 -24.15 -27.19 -13.67
CA ILE A 894 -24.75 -26.83 -14.96
C ILE A 894 -26.12 -26.16 -14.78
N ALA A 895 -26.96 -26.69 -13.87
CA ALA A 895 -28.26 -26.10 -13.57
C ALA A 895 -28.11 -24.67 -13.03
N ALA A 896 -27.20 -24.46 -12.07
CA ALA A 896 -26.90 -23.15 -11.50
C ALA A 896 -26.36 -22.17 -12.57
N LEU A 897 -25.49 -22.64 -13.48
CA LEU A 897 -24.98 -21.83 -14.59
C LEU A 897 -26.13 -21.29 -15.47
N HIS A 898 -27.06 -22.16 -15.85
CA HIS A 898 -28.23 -21.75 -16.64
C HIS A 898 -29.11 -20.77 -15.88
N GLU A 899 -29.30 -20.99 -14.58
CA GLU A 899 -30.11 -20.12 -13.75
C GLU A 899 -29.53 -18.71 -13.64
N VAL A 900 -28.24 -18.60 -13.32
CA VAL A 900 -27.51 -17.32 -13.22
C VAL A 900 -27.56 -16.58 -14.56
N THR A 901 -27.31 -17.29 -15.66
CA THR A 901 -27.38 -16.72 -17.01
C THR A 901 -28.76 -16.16 -17.32
N ALA A 902 -29.82 -16.90 -16.99
CA ALA A 902 -31.20 -16.48 -17.23
C ALA A 902 -31.68 -15.36 -16.28
N ALA A 903 -31.18 -15.33 -15.04
CA ALA A 903 -31.57 -14.35 -14.03
C ALA A 903 -30.89 -12.98 -14.25
N GLU A 904 -29.58 -13.01 -14.51
CA GLU A 904 -28.71 -11.83 -14.45
C GLU A 904 -28.04 -11.49 -15.78
N GLY A 905 -28.18 -12.34 -16.82
CA GLY A 905 -27.47 -12.14 -18.09
C GLY A 905 -25.95 -12.30 -17.98
N ILE A 906 -25.49 -13.01 -16.94
CA ILE A 906 -24.08 -13.28 -16.68
C ILE A 906 -23.84 -14.76 -16.95
N LEU A 907 -22.93 -15.08 -17.87
CA LEU A 907 -22.49 -16.45 -18.11
C LEU A 907 -21.28 -16.77 -17.20
N PRO A 908 -21.48 -17.38 -16.02
CA PRO A 908 -20.37 -17.70 -15.12
C PRO A 908 -19.51 -18.81 -15.72
N ALA A 909 -18.22 -18.84 -15.38
CA ALA A 909 -17.41 -20.04 -15.60
C ALA A 909 -17.99 -21.21 -14.78
N LEU A 910 -17.87 -22.43 -15.32
CA LEU A 910 -18.42 -23.62 -14.67
C LEU A 910 -17.80 -23.86 -13.28
N GLU A 911 -16.56 -23.44 -13.07
CA GLU A 911 -15.91 -23.42 -11.76
C GLU A 911 -16.76 -22.62 -10.75
N THR A 912 -17.18 -21.40 -11.11
CA THR A 912 -17.99 -20.56 -10.23
C THR A 912 -19.42 -21.07 -10.09
N ALA A 913 -19.97 -21.74 -11.12
CA ALA A 913 -21.30 -22.31 -11.05
C ALA A 913 -21.48 -23.27 -9.85
N HIS A 914 -20.41 -23.96 -9.41
CA HIS A 914 -20.40 -24.75 -8.18
C HIS A 914 -20.69 -23.92 -6.93
N ALA A 915 -20.13 -22.71 -6.83
CA ALA A 915 -20.41 -21.81 -5.72
C ALA A 915 -21.87 -21.34 -5.69
N PHE A 916 -22.48 -21.13 -6.86
CA PHE A 916 -23.91 -20.84 -6.93
C PHE A 916 -24.78 -22.03 -6.55
N ALA A 917 -24.41 -23.23 -7.00
CA ALA A 917 -25.16 -24.46 -6.73
C ALA A 917 -25.26 -24.79 -5.24
N VAL A 918 -24.19 -24.58 -4.46
CA VAL A 918 -24.20 -24.89 -3.01
C VAL A 918 -24.83 -23.80 -2.13
N LEU A 919 -25.01 -22.58 -2.66
CA LEU A 919 -25.44 -21.43 -1.87
C LEU A 919 -26.80 -21.64 -1.17
N PRO A 920 -27.84 -22.21 -1.81
CA PRO A 920 -29.10 -22.50 -1.13
C PRO A 920 -28.93 -23.37 0.13
N GLY A 921 -28.11 -24.43 0.07
CA GLY A 921 -27.86 -25.30 1.23
C GLY A 921 -27.08 -24.61 2.35
N LEU A 922 -26.10 -23.76 2.00
CA LEU A 922 -25.36 -22.96 2.99
C LEU A 922 -26.23 -21.92 3.71
N LEU A 923 -27.28 -21.42 3.04
CA LEU A 923 -28.27 -20.51 3.62
C LEU A 923 -29.31 -21.24 4.48
N ALA A 924 -29.70 -22.45 4.07
CA ALA A 924 -30.62 -23.31 4.81
C ALA A 924 -29.97 -24.00 6.03
N GLY A 925 -28.73 -23.65 6.39
CA GLY A 925 -28.07 -24.17 7.59
C GLY A 925 -27.61 -25.63 7.48
N SER A 926 -27.59 -26.21 6.27
CA SER A 926 -27.17 -27.60 6.02
C SER A 926 -25.65 -27.83 6.20
N GLY A 927 -24.96 -26.98 6.97
CA GLY A 927 -23.50 -26.95 7.13
C GLY A 927 -22.96 -26.77 8.57
N GLY A 928 -23.78 -26.82 9.64
CA GLY A 928 -23.27 -26.83 11.03
C GLY A 928 -24.31 -26.61 12.15
N ASP A 929 -24.05 -27.23 13.32
CA ASP A 929 -24.86 -27.30 14.57
C ASP A 929 -25.07 -25.94 15.31
N GLY A 930 -25.63 -24.93 14.66
CA GLY A 930 -25.93 -23.63 15.27
C GLY A 930 -27.37 -23.48 15.80
N ASP A 931 -27.54 -23.12 17.09
CA ASP A 931 -28.82 -22.81 17.77
C ASP A 931 -29.70 -21.85 16.93
N ALA A 932 -30.91 -22.28 16.60
CA ALA A 932 -31.83 -21.61 15.66
C ALA A 932 -32.35 -20.22 16.13
N ARG A 933 -31.90 -19.72 17.28
CA ARG A 933 -32.52 -18.61 18.02
C ARG A 933 -31.88 -17.23 17.86
N SER A 934 -30.85 -17.07 17.04
CA SER A 934 -30.20 -15.75 16.82
C SER A 934 -29.87 -15.44 15.35
N ARG A 935 -30.76 -15.80 14.41
CA ARG A 935 -30.49 -15.57 12.97
C ARG A 935 -30.83 -14.13 12.55
N PRO A 936 -29.98 -13.47 11.74
CA PRO A 936 -30.28 -12.14 11.24
C PRO A 936 -31.42 -12.21 10.21
N ARG A 937 -32.40 -11.30 10.33
CA ARG A 937 -33.51 -11.17 9.37
C ARG A 937 -33.03 -10.93 7.94
N GLU A 938 -31.87 -10.30 7.78
CA GLU A 938 -31.27 -10.00 6.49
C GLU A 938 -29.81 -10.47 6.46
N THR A 939 -29.45 -11.24 5.43
CA THR A 939 -28.10 -11.77 5.21
C THR A 939 -27.46 -11.13 3.99
N VAL A 940 -26.21 -10.68 4.13
CA VAL A 940 -25.36 -10.19 3.04
C VAL A 940 -24.37 -11.28 2.66
N VAL A 941 -24.41 -11.73 1.40
CA VAL A 941 -23.50 -12.75 0.86
C VAL A 941 -22.58 -12.12 -0.17
N LEU A 942 -21.28 -12.38 -0.04
CA LEU A 942 -20.25 -12.08 -1.03
C LEU A 942 -19.85 -13.37 -1.76
N LEU A 943 -20.11 -13.46 -3.06
CA LEU A 943 -19.75 -14.61 -3.89
C LEU A 943 -18.68 -14.21 -4.92
N GLY A 944 -17.57 -14.95 -4.94
CA GLY A 944 -16.49 -14.75 -5.91
C GLY A 944 -16.83 -15.28 -7.29
N LEU A 945 -17.09 -14.39 -8.26
CA LEU A 945 -17.31 -14.75 -9.66
C LEU A 945 -15.97 -14.87 -10.39
N SER A 946 -15.30 -16.01 -10.21
CA SER A 946 -13.87 -16.20 -10.48
C SER A 946 -13.45 -16.08 -11.95
N GLY A 947 -14.39 -16.20 -12.89
CA GLY A 947 -14.17 -16.11 -14.32
C GLY A 947 -15.46 -16.22 -15.13
N ARG A 948 -15.37 -15.94 -16.45
CA ARG A 948 -16.48 -16.03 -17.41
C ARG A 948 -16.56 -17.38 -18.12
N GLY A 949 -17.77 -17.79 -18.48
CA GLY A 949 -18.08 -19.11 -19.05
C GLY A 949 -17.94 -19.26 -20.56
N ASP A 950 -17.37 -18.28 -21.28
CA ASP A 950 -17.16 -18.40 -22.74
C ASP A 950 -16.41 -19.69 -23.13
N LYS A 951 -15.44 -20.09 -22.29
CA LYS A 951 -14.65 -21.31 -22.49
C LYS A 951 -15.44 -22.61 -22.28
N ASP A 952 -16.59 -22.52 -21.61
CA ASP A 952 -17.36 -23.69 -21.16
C ASP A 952 -18.52 -24.01 -22.12
N LEU A 953 -18.77 -23.20 -23.15
CA LEU A 953 -19.88 -23.38 -24.10
C LEU A 953 -19.91 -24.78 -24.74
N ALA A 954 -18.75 -25.29 -25.16
CA ALA A 954 -18.67 -26.63 -25.75
C ALA A 954 -18.94 -27.75 -24.73
N ALA A 955 -18.59 -27.54 -23.47
CA ALA A 955 -18.88 -28.49 -22.39
C ALA A 955 -20.38 -28.49 -22.06
N ILE A 956 -21.01 -27.31 -22.04
CA ILE A 956 -22.46 -27.13 -21.86
C ILE A 956 -23.23 -27.80 -23.00
N GLU A 957 -22.80 -27.63 -24.25
CA GLU A 957 -23.44 -28.24 -25.42
C GLU A 957 -23.40 -29.78 -25.36
N ARG A 958 -22.25 -30.36 -25.01
CA ARG A 958 -22.11 -31.82 -24.83
C ARG A 958 -23.02 -32.35 -23.73
N ALA A 959 -23.12 -31.65 -22.61
CA ALA A 959 -24.02 -32.03 -21.52
C ALA A 959 -25.50 -31.91 -21.91
N ALA A 960 -25.88 -30.92 -22.74
CA ALA A 960 -27.24 -30.77 -23.25
C ALA A 960 -27.63 -31.86 -24.26
N GLY A 961 -26.68 -32.35 -25.07
CA GLY A 961 -26.87 -33.44 -26.03
C GLY A 961 -26.96 -34.85 -25.41
N ALA A 962 -26.70 -34.98 -24.11
CA ALA A 962 -26.73 -36.25 -23.37
C ALA A 962 -28.05 -36.51 -22.63
N ARG A 963 -29.14 -35.81 -22.96
CA ARG A 963 -30.47 -36.17 -22.46
C ARG A 963 -30.92 -37.49 -23.13
N PRO A 964 -31.32 -38.53 -22.36
CA PRO A 964 -31.93 -39.72 -22.94
C PRO A 964 -33.22 -39.41 -23.69
#